data_AF-A0AAW7Y6Y7-F1
#
_entry.id   AF-A0AAW7Y6Y7-F1
#
_cell.length_a   1.000
_cell.length_b   1.000
_cell.length_c   1.000
_cell.angle_alpha   90.00
_cell.angle_beta   90.00
_cell.angle_gamma   90.00
#
_symmetry.space_group_name_H-M   'P 1'
#
loop_
_entity.id
_entity.type
_entity.pdbx_description
1 polymer ?
#
loop_
_entity_poly.entity_id
_entity_poly.type
_entity_poly.pdbx_seq_one_letter_code
_entity_poly.pdbx_strand_id
1 'polypeptide(L)'
;MEKIDTPYLSVQFILREFSKAFGTKKSNKAIDDACKQLEINPYKFEELKRDLIHQPIEEAVNIHFADHVCQQVDIVFKQYIELMNVIPLDGVSATSAQSLIGQKYLSSAVGFICSEMLDGMRTTPSSLAKGEQTAIQFVFQNIEKNSVWQRHLQDATKEQKDRYRVWQKGKDGELPDLKTIASLGEKGKTQEEVMTWGVIKARLITARFWDYFFLRSGIGELNAITKGDISTQLKEFTLDLHHLQQVEGEKYKISTPIALELFDSLRLRKPKSLGDKKKSKRLLGELLDVQSRLDKLDETTYYYYWMNARHHLHCGELAPSIDSYKRAFELAVYRSGENLTCIVTEAVIVASRLPKPDKVFINRLRAVSGLFDIAILPLPQRNGGKKKPEFIENWEVSTYSQYFDSYFPQDTFFPGSDYPPFQGKKYGMWFVDGTKHKPDLAKPNRRITVGELDGLTKRMPQLTYFSMQEDEKAVQDLLDAGANVNVKSEANESPLLMAVQAMQATLVPLNSMRDVMFKAISSKPHSKDILNLITSKKKLTVLGTAVQSGRLDVVERVLQLGADVDQRQELGWETPLFSCLGLITNHKCPSMVAALINSSRNNDQSLRALMSNAAGMVPPEKHHLMEHIHVKENDPVYTEIMNEVTQYQIDNIHKHTSVEELREVAKKLIDFGADPNAKHVTAMLGYTPLMLAAELDEGDLFEYMLTAGGDVQSTCVVTDTKRRVSCIEIARNWRAKSVLQAIEKLMLSEK
;
A
#
# COMPACT_ATOMS: atom_id res chain seq x y z
N MET A 1 -26.67 10.18 -9.91
CA MET A 1 -26.26 8.92 -10.57
C MET A 1 -27.26 7.88 -10.13
N GLU A 2 -27.89 7.19 -11.09
CA GLU A 2 -28.58 5.94 -10.80
C GLU A 2 -27.57 4.95 -10.20
N LYS A 3 -28.04 4.12 -9.28
CA LYS A 3 -27.20 3.12 -8.61
C LYS A 3 -26.83 2.06 -9.64
N ILE A 4 -25.53 1.89 -9.90
CA ILE A 4 -25.03 0.80 -10.75
C ILE A 4 -25.03 -0.47 -9.93
N ASP A 5 -25.78 -1.47 -10.36
CA ASP A 5 -25.76 -2.79 -9.72
C ASP A 5 -24.64 -3.65 -10.32
N THR A 6 -23.74 -4.13 -9.46
CA THR A 6 -22.55 -4.90 -9.85
C THR A 6 -22.71 -6.37 -9.50
N PRO A 7 -22.22 -7.31 -10.34
CA PRO A 7 -22.37 -8.74 -10.08
C PRO A 7 -21.54 -9.21 -8.88
N TYR A 8 -20.33 -8.67 -8.70
CA TYR A 8 -19.62 -8.85 -7.45
C TYR A 8 -20.12 -7.88 -6.38
N LEU A 9 -20.17 -8.37 -5.13
CA LEU A 9 -20.38 -7.54 -3.95
C LEU A 9 -19.14 -6.69 -3.72
N SER A 10 -19.31 -5.41 -3.43
CA SER A 10 -18.15 -4.56 -3.16
C SER A 10 -17.44 -4.96 -1.86
N VAL A 11 -16.13 -4.72 -1.76
CA VAL A 11 -15.36 -5.07 -0.55
C VAL A 11 -15.85 -4.32 0.69
N GLN A 12 -16.31 -3.08 0.51
CA GLN A 12 -16.93 -2.27 1.56
C GLN A 12 -18.27 -2.86 2.04
N PHE A 13 -19.05 -3.48 1.14
CA PHE A 13 -20.26 -4.19 1.53
C PHE A 13 -19.93 -5.41 2.40
N ILE A 14 -18.98 -6.24 1.96
CA ILE A 14 -18.56 -7.43 2.72
C ILE A 14 -18.02 -7.03 4.09
N LEU A 15 -17.16 -6.00 4.17
CA LEU A 15 -16.64 -5.48 5.44
C LEU A 15 -17.76 -5.00 6.37
N ARG A 16 -18.78 -4.34 5.82
CA ARG A 16 -19.96 -3.93 6.59
C ARG A 16 -20.69 -5.14 7.16
N GLU A 17 -20.93 -6.19 6.37
CA GLU A 17 -21.61 -7.39 6.86
C GLU A 17 -20.76 -8.15 7.88
N PHE A 18 -19.44 -8.25 7.71
CA PHE A 18 -18.53 -8.81 8.72
C PHE A 18 -18.60 -8.00 10.02
N SER A 19 -18.58 -6.67 9.95
CA SER A 19 -18.70 -5.83 11.16
C SER A 19 -20.05 -5.96 11.87
N LYS A 20 -21.15 -6.21 11.14
CA LYS A 20 -22.45 -6.53 11.76
C LYS A 20 -22.42 -7.91 12.41
N ALA A 21 -21.77 -8.88 11.78
CA ALA A 21 -21.60 -10.25 12.28
C ALA A 21 -20.71 -10.33 13.53
N PHE A 22 -19.70 -9.48 13.65
CA PHE A 22 -18.94 -9.34 14.90
C PHE A 22 -19.63 -8.46 15.95
N GLY A 23 -20.65 -7.69 15.57
CA GLY A 23 -21.33 -6.75 16.47
C GLY A 23 -20.54 -5.46 16.71
N THR A 24 -19.62 -5.15 15.81
CA THR A 24 -18.67 -4.02 15.90
C THR A 24 -19.08 -2.81 15.08
N LYS A 25 -19.97 -2.99 14.07
CA LYS A 25 -20.44 -1.90 13.19
C LYS A 25 -20.96 -0.67 13.97
N LYS A 26 -21.70 -0.91 15.05
CA LYS A 26 -22.39 0.12 15.86
C LYS A 26 -23.09 1.15 14.94
N SER A 27 -23.02 2.44 15.27
CA SER A 27 -23.49 3.58 14.48
C SER A 27 -22.43 4.17 13.53
N ASN A 28 -21.40 3.38 13.15
CA ASN A 28 -20.34 3.88 12.28
C ASN A 28 -20.89 4.23 10.89
N LYS A 29 -21.11 5.54 10.66
CA LYS A 29 -21.64 6.06 9.40
C LYS A 29 -20.61 5.98 8.26
N ALA A 30 -19.32 5.92 8.55
CA ALA A 30 -18.27 5.95 7.53
C ALA A 30 -18.33 4.72 6.61
N ILE A 31 -18.63 3.53 7.16
CA ILE A 31 -18.81 2.32 6.33
C ILE A 31 -20.11 2.37 5.53
N ASP A 32 -21.18 2.94 6.07
CA ASP A 32 -22.44 3.10 5.34
C ASP A 32 -22.29 4.11 4.18
N ASP A 33 -21.53 5.19 4.39
CA ASP A 33 -21.22 6.17 3.36
C ASP A 33 -20.26 5.59 2.30
N ALA A 34 -19.31 4.75 2.70
CA ALA A 34 -18.45 4.02 1.77
C ALA A 34 -19.25 3.07 0.87
N CYS A 35 -20.24 2.35 1.40
CA CYS A 35 -21.11 1.47 0.61
C CYS A 35 -22.02 2.21 -0.39
N LYS A 36 -22.14 3.54 -0.31
CA LYS A 36 -22.86 4.35 -1.32
C LYS A 36 -21.97 4.72 -2.50
N GLN A 37 -20.66 4.58 -2.35
CA GLN A 37 -19.70 4.83 -3.41
C GLN A 37 -19.40 3.53 -4.15
N LEU A 38 -19.15 3.65 -5.45
CA LEU A 38 -18.71 2.53 -6.28
C LEU A 38 -17.31 2.07 -5.83
N GLU A 39 -16.37 3.00 -5.73
CA GLU A 39 -15.01 2.75 -5.26
C GLU A 39 -14.77 3.16 -3.80
N ILE A 40 -13.77 2.55 -3.18
CA ILE A 40 -13.25 2.95 -1.87
C ILE A 40 -11.74 3.22 -1.94
N ASN A 41 -11.29 4.25 -1.22
CA ASN A 41 -9.87 4.50 -1.01
C ASN A 41 -9.22 3.31 -0.28
N PRO A 42 -8.18 2.66 -0.83
CA PRO A 42 -7.50 1.53 -0.19
C PRO A 42 -7.01 1.81 1.23
N TYR A 43 -6.42 2.98 1.51
CA TYR A 43 -6.00 3.33 2.87
C TYR A 43 -7.19 3.51 3.81
N LYS A 44 -8.31 4.03 3.31
CA LYS A 44 -9.54 4.15 4.11
C LYS A 44 -10.17 2.78 4.37
N PHE A 45 -10.06 1.86 3.42
CA PHE A 45 -10.50 0.48 3.61
C PHE A 45 -9.69 -0.21 4.71
N GLU A 46 -8.36 -0.07 4.70
CA GLU A 46 -7.49 -0.56 5.79
C GLU A 46 -7.83 0.10 7.15
N GLU A 47 -8.05 1.41 7.18
CA GLU A 47 -8.48 2.13 8.38
C GLU A 47 -9.81 1.58 8.92
N LEU A 48 -10.80 1.36 8.04
CA LEU A 48 -12.10 0.81 8.41
C LEU A 48 -11.98 -0.64 8.89
N LYS A 49 -11.15 -1.48 8.28
CA LYS A 49 -10.91 -2.85 8.77
C LYS A 49 -10.37 -2.83 10.19
N ARG A 50 -9.40 -1.95 10.48
CA ARG A 50 -8.87 -1.79 11.83
C ARG A 50 -9.95 -1.32 12.80
N ASP A 51 -10.69 -0.27 12.45
CA ASP A 51 -11.67 0.35 13.35
C ASP A 51 -12.94 -0.51 13.55
N LEU A 52 -13.28 -1.37 12.58
CA LEU A 52 -14.49 -2.19 12.60
C LEU A 52 -14.23 -3.65 13.00
N ILE A 53 -13.00 -4.15 12.94
CA ILE A 53 -12.72 -5.55 13.27
C ILE A 53 -11.63 -5.62 14.33
N HIS A 54 -10.43 -5.16 13.99
CA HIS A 54 -9.25 -5.35 14.85
C HIS A 54 -9.42 -4.69 16.23
N GLN A 55 -9.56 -3.36 16.28
CA GLN A 55 -9.58 -2.62 17.54
C GLN A 55 -10.74 -3.04 18.47
N PRO A 56 -12.00 -3.18 18.00
CA PRO A 56 -13.09 -3.61 18.86
C PRO A 56 -12.91 -5.02 19.44
N ILE A 57 -12.32 -5.95 18.67
CA ILE A 57 -12.06 -7.32 19.13
C ILE A 57 -10.89 -7.34 20.12
N GLU A 58 -9.87 -6.51 19.90
CA GLU A 58 -8.76 -6.32 20.83
C GLU A 58 -9.26 -5.85 22.19
N GLU A 59 -10.10 -4.80 22.20
CA GLU A 59 -10.74 -4.27 23.41
C GLU A 59 -11.62 -5.31 24.12
N ALA A 60 -12.26 -6.22 23.36
CA ALA A 60 -13.16 -7.23 23.92
C ALA A 60 -12.45 -8.48 24.44
N VAL A 61 -11.34 -8.88 23.83
CA VAL A 61 -10.65 -10.15 24.10
C VAL A 61 -9.17 -9.94 24.42
N ASN A 62 -8.35 -9.71 23.38
CA ASN A 62 -6.94 -9.35 23.43
C ASN A 62 -6.42 -9.14 22.00
N ILE A 63 -5.21 -8.56 21.89
CA ILE A 63 -4.56 -8.25 20.61
C ILE A 63 -4.28 -9.49 19.75
N HIS A 64 -3.94 -10.64 20.35
CA HIS A 64 -3.60 -11.85 19.59
C HIS A 64 -4.83 -12.43 18.88
N PHE A 65 -5.99 -12.45 19.54
CA PHE A 65 -7.23 -12.87 18.91
C PHE A 65 -7.68 -11.88 17.82
N ALA A 66 -7.52 -10.57 18.06
CA ALA A 66 -7.82 -9.55 17.06
C ALA A 66 -6.94 -9.66 15.81
N ASP A 67 -5.63 -9.87 15.99
CA ASP A 67 -4.69 -10.10 14.88
C ASP A 67 -5.08 -11.34 14.08
N HIS A 68 -5.36 -12.45 14.76
CA HIS A 68 -5.79 -13.69 14.14
C HIS A 68 -7.06 -13.50 13.29
N VAL A 69 -8.12 -12.91 13.87
CA VAL A 69 -9.36 -12.64 13.12
C VAL A 69 -9.11 -11.73 11.93
N CYS A 70 -8.33 -10.66 12.10
CA CYS A 70 -8.01 -9.74 11.02
C CYS A 70 -7.22 -10.44 9.89
N GLN A 71 -6.30 -11.33 10.22
CA GLN A 71 -5.57 -12.15 9.25
C GLN A 71 -6.50 -13.05 8.45
N GLN A 72 -7.42 -13.77 9.10
CA GLN A 72 -8.39 -14.62 8.40
C GLN A 72 -9.26 -13.79 7.44
N VAL A 73 -9.70 -12.61 7.90
CA VAL A 73 -10.47 -11.66 7.08
C VAL A 73 -9.66 -11.13 5.90
N ASP A 74 -8.37 -10.81 6.09
CA ASP A 74 -7.48 -10.36 5.01
C ASP A 74 -7.27 -11.44 3.95
N ILE A 75 -7.13 -12.71 4.35
CA ILE A 75 -7.03 -13.85 3.43
C ILE A 75 -8.31 -13.95 2.59
N VAL A 76 -9.48 -13.84 3.21
CA VAL A 76 -10.77 -13.83 2.49
C VAL A 76 -10.81 -12.67 1.49
N PHE A 77 -10.51 -11.44 1.90
CA PHE A 77 -10.53 -10.31 0.96
C PHE A 77 -9.55 -10.49 -0.20
N LYS A 78 -8.34 -10.99 0.07
CA LYS A 78 -7.35 -11.26 -0.97
C LYS A 78 -7.86 -12.29 -1.97
N GLN A 79 -8.37 -13.43 -1.51
CA GLN A 79 -8.96 -14.46 -2.38
C GLN A 79 -10.14 -13.92 -3.19
N TYR A 80 -10.98 -13.06 -2.59
CA TYR A 80 -12.11 -12.47 -3.30
C TYR A 80 -11.65 -11.53 -4.42
N ILE A 81 -10.63 -10.70 -4.18
CA ILE A 81 -10.05 -9.79 -5.17
C ILE A 81 -9.38 -10.58 -6.29
N GLU A 82 -8.62 -11.63 -5.97
CA GLU A 82 -8.01 -12.53 -6.95
C GLU A 82 -9.09 -13.18 -7.86
N LEU A 83 -10.19 -13.65 -7.26
CA LEU A 83 -11.31 -14.20 -8.01
C LEU A 83 -11.93 -13.18 -8.97
N MET A 84 -12.18 -11.96 -8.50
CA MET A 84 -12.75 -10.88 -9.31
C MET A 84 -11.84 -10.49 -10.48
N ASN A 85 -10.52 -10.61 -10.32
CA ASN A 85 -9.55 -10.33 -11.39
C ASN A 85 -9.56 -11.40 -12.48
N VAL A 86 -9.79 -12.67 -12.12
CA VAL A 86 -9.68 -13.81 -13.05
C VAL A 86 -11.01 -14.18 -13.71
N ILE A 87 -12.14 -14.02 -13.00
CA ILE A 87 -13.45 -14.46 -13.49
C ILE A 87 -14.31 -13.24 -13.85
N PRO A 88 -14.41 -12.89 -15.13
CA PRO A 88 -15.36 -11.87 -15.56
C PRO A 88 -16.80 -12.36 -15.44
N LEU A 89 -17.71 -11.47 -15.05
CA LEU A 89 -19.15 -11.72 -14.99
C LEU A 89 -19.90 -10.82 -15.99
N ASP A 90 -19.33 -10.72 -17.19
CA ASP A 90 -19.95 -10.05 -18.33
C ASP A 90 -21.26 -10.73 -18.70
N GLY A 91 -22.33 -9.95 -18.88
CA GLY A 91 -23.65 -10.48 -19.25
C GLY A 91 -24.38 -11.23 -18.15
N VAL A 92 -23.86 -11.20 -16.91
CA VAL A 92 -24.50 -11.79 -15.74
C VAL A 92 -25.22 -10.69 -14.94
N SER A 93 -26.44 -11.01 -14.53
CA SER A 93 -27.25 -10.15 -13.69
C SER A 93 -26.70 -10.06 -12.27
N ALA A 94 -26.79 -8.86 -11.68
CA ALA A 94 -26.26 -8.64 -10.35
C ALA A 94 -26.93 -9.53 -9.30
N THR A 95 -28.23 -9.76 -9.41
CA THR A 95 -29.01 -10.59 -8.48
C THR A 95 -28.53 -12.04 -8.46
N SER A 96 -28.39 -12.68 -9.63
CA SER A 96 -27.96 -14.08 -9.70
C SER A 96 -26.54 -14.27 -9.19
N ALA A 97 -25.62 -13.38 -9.61
CA ALA A 97 -24.23 -13.43 -9.17
C ALA A 97 -24.10 -13.22 -7.65
N GLN A 98 -24.73 -12.18 -7.11
CA GLN A 98 -24.66 -11.89 -5.67
C GLN A 98 -25.30 -12.99 -4.83
N SER A 99 -26.40 -13.61 -5.30
CA SER A 99 -27.00 -14.78 -4.66
C SER A 99 -26.00 -15.92 -4.58
N LEU A 100 -25.37 -16.28 -5.70
CA LEU A 100 -24.40 -17.38 -5.74
C LEU A 100 -23.15 -17.08 -4.88
N ILE A 101 -22.64 -15.84 -4.91
CA ILE A 101 -21.53 -15.37 -4.07
C ILE A 101 -21.90 -15.48 -2.58
N GLY A 102 -23.10 -15.05 -2.19
CA GLY A 102 -23.58 -15.17 -0.82
C GLY A 102 -23.66 -16.64 -0.37
N GLN A 103 -24.35 -17.45 -1.18
CA GLN A 103 -24.62 -18.86 -0.88
C GLN A 103 -23.35 -19.69 -0.79
N LYS A 104 -22.40 -19.53 -1.72
CA LYS A 104 -21.20 -20.38 -1.78
C LYS A 104 -19.97 -19.72 -1.18
N TYR A 105 -19.56 -18.57 -1.72
CA TYR A 105 -18.31 -17.93 -1.31
C TYR A 105 -18.35 -17.40 0.12
N LEU A 106 -19.34 -16.57 0.47
CA LEU A 106 -19.42 -15.98 1.81
C LEU A 106 -19.71 -17.05 2.88
N SER A 107 -20.52 -18.07 2.59
CA SER A 107 -20.71 -19.22 3.49
C SER A 107 -19.39 -19.94 3.77
N SER A 108 -18.59 -20.20 2.74
CA SER A 108 -17.28 -20.87 2.88
C SER A 108 -16.28 -19.98 3.63
N ALA A 109 -16.26 -18.67 3.34
CA ALA A 109 -15.43 -17.69 4.02
C ALA A 109 -15.76 -17.58 5.52
N VAL A 110 -17.06 -17.60 5.88
CA VAL A 110 -17.48 -17.64 7.29
C VAL A 110 -17.02 -18.94 7.96
N GLY A 111 -17.14 -20.07 7.26
CA GLY A 111 -16.60 -21.36 7.70
C GLY A 111 -15.10 -21.29 8.00
N PHE A 112 -14.32 -20.71 7.09
CA PHE A 112 -12.88 -20.54 7.22
C PHE A 112 -12.50 -19.64 8.39
N ILE A 113 -13.09 -18.44 8.50
CA ILE A 113 -12.82 -17.49 9.60
C ILE A 113 -13.08 -18.14 10.97
N CYS A 114 -14.10 -19.02 11.07
CA CYS A 114 -14.46 -19.69 12.31
C CYS A 114 -13.64 -20.98 12.60
N SER A 115 -12.91 -21.51 11.61
CA SER A 115 -12.35 -22.87 11.64
C SER A 115 -11.49 -23.16 12.87
N GLU A 116 -10.44 -22.37 13.12
CA GLU A 116 -9.51 -22.62 14.24
C GLU A 116 -10.20 -22.56 15.61
N MET A 117 -11.16 -21.65 15.79
CA MET A 117 -11.92 -21.54 17.04
C MET A 117 -12.87 -22.71 17.24
N LEU A 118 -13.46 -23.23 16.16
CA LEU A 118 -14.29 -24.44 16.18
C LEU A 118 -13.46 -25.69 16.47
N ASP A 119 -12.27 -25.81 15.87
CA ASP A 119 -11.32 -26.90 16.12
C ASP A 119 -10.90 -26.93 17.61
N GLY A 120 -10.70 -25.76 18.22
CA GLY A 120 -10.46 -25.61 19.66
C GLY A 120 -11.63 -26.10 20.54
N MET A 121 -12.82 -26.30 19.98
CA MET A 121 -14.00 -26.92 20.62
C MET A 121 -14.26 -28.35 20.13
N ARG A 122 -13.29 -28.96 19.43
CA ARG A 122 -13.38 -30.31 18.85
C ARG A 122 -14.56 -30.50 17.89
N THR A 123 -14.88 -29.45 17.13
CA THR A 123 -15.87 -29.51 16.05
C THR A 123 -15.29 -28.86 14.79
N THR A 124 -15.96 -29.02 13.67
CA THR A 124 -15.57 -28.38 12.41
C THR A 124 -16.73 -27.54 11.87
N PRO A 125 -16.48 -26.59 10.95
CA PRO A 125 -17.55 -25.86 10.27
C PRO A 125 -18.62 -26.79 9.69
N SER A 126 -18.23 -27.86 8.99
CA SER A 126 -19.19 -28.79 8.38
C SER A 126 -19.98 -29.61 9.42
N SER A 127 -19.36 -30.01 10.52
CA SER A 127 -20.05 -30.71 11.60
C SER A 127 -21.07 -29.82 12.31
N LEU A 128 -20.71 -28.55 12.55
CA LEU A 128 -21.63 -27.58 13.14
C LEU A 128 -22.78 -27.25 12.18
N ALA A 129 -22.51 -27.08 10.88
CA ALA A 129 -23.52 -26.78 9.87
C ALA A 129 -24.57 -27.89 9.69
N LYS A 130 -24.17 -29.15 9.90
CA LYS A 130 -25.07 -30.33 9.86
C LYS A 130 -25.79 -30.58 11.19
N GLY A 131 -25.39 -29.88 12.25
CA GLY A 131 -26.02 -29.99 13.56
C GLY A 131 -27.36 -29.27 13.60
N GLU A 132 -28.22 -29.69 14.53
CA GLU A 132 -29.52 -29.03 14.78
C GLU A 132 -29.41 -27.79 15.68
N GLN A 133 -28.23 -27.56 16.27
CA GLN A 133 -27.97 -26.49 17.23
C GLN A 133 -27.30 -25.30 16.55
N THR A 134 -27.59 -24.11 17.07
CA THR A 134 -26.88 -22.87 16.71
C THR A 134 -25.46 -22.87 17.27
N ALA A 135 -24.57 -22.04 16.71
CA ALA A 135 -23.19 -21.93 17.19
C ALA A 135 -23.14 -21.43 18.63
N ILE A 136 -24.03 -20.49 19.01
CA ILE A 136 -24.12 -20.00 20.38
C ILE A 136 -24.52 -21.13 21.33
N GLN A 137 -25.53 -21.93 21.01
CA GLN A 137 -25.91 -23.09 21.84
C GLN A 137 -24.75 -24.08 21.99
N PHE A 138 -24.02 -24.35 20.90
CA PHE A 138 -22.87 -25.23 20.93
C PHE A 138 -21.74 -24.70 21.85
N VAL A 139 -21.45 -23.39 21.79
CA VAL A 139 -20.48 -22.76 22.71
C VAL A 139 -20.93 -22.88 24.16
N PHE A 140 -22.21 -22.65 24.46
CA PHE A 140 -22.74 -22.76 25.82
C PHE A 140 -22.57 -24.18 26.38
N GLN A 141 -22.87 -25.22 25.61
CA GLN A 141 -22.65 -26.62 26.01
C GLN A 141 -21.18 -26.94 26.31
N ASN A 142 -20.25 -26.26 25.62
CA ASN A 142 -18.82 -26.41 25.85
C ASN A 142 -18.34 -25.66 27.09
N ILE A 143 -18.84 -24.46 27.36
CA ILE A 143 -18.41 -23.65 28.52
C ILE A 143 -19.12 -24.05 29.82
N GLU A 144 -20.30 -24.67 29.76
CA GLU A 144 -21.01 -25.16 30.95
C GLU A 144 -20.18 -26.14 31.78
N LYS A 145 -19.26 -26.89 31.18
CA LYS A 145 -18.37 -27.81 31.91
C LYS A 145 -17.14 -27.12 32.51
N ASN A 146 -16.92 -25.83 32.24
CA ASN A 146 -15.75 -25.09 32.68
C ASN A 146 -15.91 -24.58 34.11
N SER A 147 -14.93 -24.83 34.98
CA SER A 147 -14.96 -24.46 36.40
C SER A 147 -14.96 -22.94 36.64
N VAL A 148 -14.33 -22.15 35.77
CA VAL A 148 -14.34 -20.68 35.82
C VAL A 148 -15.74 -20.16 35.49
N TRP A 149 -16.36 -20.73 34.44
CA TRP A 149 -17.73 -20.38 34.06
C TRP A 149 -18.75 -20.74 35.14
N GLN A 150 -18.63 -21.92 35.76
CA GLN A 150 -19.55 -22.36 36.82
C GLN A 150 -19.51 -21.44 38.04
N ARG A 151 -18.32 -20.98 38.45
CA ARG A 151 -18.18 -19.98 39.54
C ARG A 151 -18.86 -18.67 39.17
N HIS A 152 -18.59 -18.16 37.96
CA HIS A 152 -19.27 -16.97 37.45
C HIS A 152 -20.79 -17.12 37.43
N LEU A 153 -21.30 -18.29 37.03
CA LEU A 153 -22.73 -18.55 37.00
C LEU A 153 -23.35 -18.57 38.41
N GLN A 154 -22.63 -19.02 39.44
CA GLN A 154 -23.11 -18.96 40.82
C GLN A 154 -23.31 -17.51 41.25
N ASP A 155 -22.31 -16.65 41.00
CA ASP A 155 -22.28 -15.24 41.39
C ASP A 155 -23.11 -14.33 40.46
N ALA A 156 -23.49 -14.82 39.28
CA ALA A 156 -24.25 -14.05 38.31
C ALA A 156 -25.65 -13.65 38.83
N THR A 157 -26.01 -12.39 38.58
CA THR A 157 -27.34 -11.82 38.83
C THR A 157 -28.43 -12.56 38.06
N LYS A 158 -29.68 -12.40 38.50
CA LYS A 158 -30.83 -12.99 37.80
C LYS A 158 -30.92 -12.49 36.36
N GLU A 159 -30.66 -11.20 36.15
CA GLU A 159 -30.68 -10.54 34.85
C GLU A 159 -29.60 -11.11 33.90
N GLN A 160 -28.40 -11.40 34.42
CA GLN A 160 -27.35 -12.06 33.65
C GLN A 160 -27.74 -13.49 33.27
N LYS A 161 -28.26 -14.27 34.23
CA LYS A 161 -28.73 -15.65 33.99
C LYS A 161 -29.84 -15.71 32.96
N ASP A 162 -30.82 -14.80 33.05
CA ASP A 162 -31.92 -14.72 32.09
C ASP A 162 -31.42 -14.31 30.70
N ARG A 163 -30.43 -13.42 30.61
CA ARG A 163 -29.79 -13.08 29.33
C ARG A 163 -29.08 -14.28 28.69
N TYR A 164 -28.32 -15.06 29.46
CA TYR A 164 -27.67 -16.27 28.95
C TYR A 164 -28.67 -17.31 28.44
N ARG A 165 -29.85 -17.40 29.07
CA ARG A 165 -30.96 -18.24 28.58
C ARG A 165 -31.54 -17.72 27.27
N VAL A 166 -31.70 -16.39 27.14
CA VAL A 166 -32.20 -15.76 25.91
C VAL A 166 -31.26 -16.03 24.73
N TRP A 167 -29.94 -15.93 24.92
CA TRP A 167 -28.96 -16.22 23.88
C TRP A 167 -29.03 -17.68 23.38
N GLN A 168 -29.45 -18.61 24.24
CA GLN A 168 -29.54 -20.03 23.93
C GLN A 168 -30.88 -20.45 23.28
N LYS A 169 -31.80 -19.51 23.00
CA LYS A 169 -33.09 -19.81 22.32
C LYS A 169 -32.95 -20.05 20.81
N GLY A 170 -31.74 -20.20 20.29
CA GLY A 170 -31.50 -20.50 18.87
C GLY A 170 -32.02 -19.40 17.95
N LYS A 171 -32.85 -19.75 16.96
CA LYS A 171 -33.40 -18.80 15.99
C LYS A 171 -34.23 -17.68 16.62
N ASP A 172 -34.83 -17.91 17.78
CA ASP A 172 -35.63 -16.91 18.52
C ASP A 172 -34.81 -16.15 19.58
N GLY A 173 -33.52 -16.48 19.72
CA GLY A 173 -32.61 -15.86 20.68
C GLY A 173 -31.98 -14.57 20.18
N GLU A 174 -31.61 -13.71 21.12
CA GLU A 174 -30.80 -12.51 20.80
C GLU A 174 -29.35 -12.91 20.56
N LEU A 175 -28.70 -12.29 19.57
CA LEU A 175 -27.25 -12.42 19.42
C LEU A 175 -26.55 -11.60 20.50
N PRO A 176 -25.54 -12.15 21.19
CA PRO A 176 -24.76 -11.40 22.17
C PRO A 176 -24.16 -10.13 21.55
N ASP A 177 -24.28 -8.99 22.21
CA ASP A 177 -23.53 -7.80 21.81
C ASP A 177 -22.10 -7.84 22.36
N LEU A 178 -21.18 -7.21 21.63
CA LEU A 178 -19.75 -7.25 21.95
C LEU A 178 -19.43 -6.62 23.32
N LYS A 179 -20.18 -5.58 23.73
CA LYS A 179 -19.96 -4.94 25.04
C LYS A 179 -20.33 -5.89 26.17
N THR A 180 -21.43 -6.63 26.03
CA THR A 180 -21.79 -7.65 27.02
C THR A 180 -20.76 -8.78 27.04
N ILE A 181 -20.29 -9.28 25.88
CA ILE A 181 -19.22 -10.30 25.84
C ILE A 181 -17.95 -9.78 26.54
N ALA A 182 -17.52 -8.55 26.24
CA ALA A 182 -16.33 -7.94 26.83
C ALA A 182 -16.42 -7.85 28.37
N SER A 183 -17.63 -7.62 28.90
CA SER A 183 -17.90 -7.56 30.35
C SER A 183 -17.91 -8.91 31.07
N LEU A 184 -17.85 -10.04 30.36
CA LEU A 184 -17.81 -11.37 31.00
C LEU A 184 -16.47 -11.59 31.69
N GLY A 185 -16.49 -12.05 32.94
CA GLY A 185 -15.28 -12.28 33.72
C GLY A 185 -14.54 -10.98 34.06
N GLU A 186 -14.58 -10.58 35.32
CA GLU A 186 -13.69 -9.54 35.82
C GLU A 186 -12.22 -9.98 35.72
N LYS A 187 -11.30 -9.00 35.84
CA LYS A 187 -9.84 -9.19 35.85
C LYS A 187 -9.49 -10.40 36.73
N GLY A 188 -9.22 -11.54 36.10
CA GLY A 188 -8.97 -12.81 36.78
C GLY A 188 -7.89 -12.65 37.85
N LYS A 189 -8.02 -13.37 38.96
CA LYS A 189 -7.03 -13.28 40.05
C LYS A 189 -5.72 -13.97 39.65
N THR A 190 -5.78 -14.86 38.65
CA THR A 190 -4.66 -15.61 38.11
C THR A 190 -4.58 -15.47 36.59
N GLN A 191 -3.38 -15.67 36.04
CA GLN A 191 -3.16 -15.66 34.60
C GLN A 191 -3.99 -16.74 33.86
N GLU A 192 -4.21 -17.89 34.49
CA GLU A 192 -5.02 -18.99 33.95
C GLU A 192 -6.50 -18.60 33.80
N GLU A 193 -7.06 -17.87 34.77
CA GLU A 193 -8.43 -17.36 34.67
C GLU A 193 -8.56 -16.31 33.55
N VAL A 194 -7.58 -15.42 33.42
CA VAL A 194 -7.53 -14.42 32.34
C VAL A 194 -7.52 -15.10 30.97
N MET A 195 -6.67 -16.11 30.78
CA MET A 195 -6.62 -16.90 29.54
C MET A 195 -7.94 -17.61 29.26
N THR A 196 -8.54 -18.22 30.30
CA THR A 196 -9.82 -18.94 30.17
C THR A 196 -10.94 -18.00 29.72
N TRP A 197 -11.04 -16.81 30.31
CA TRP A 197 -12.01 -15.80 29.88
C TRP A 197 -11.75 -15.32 28.45
N GLY A 198 -10.49 -15.14 28.07
CA GLY A 198 -10.12 -14.83 26.68
C GLY A 198 -10.67 -15.87 25.70
N VAL A 199 -10.51 -17.16 26.00
CA VAL A 199 -11.03 -18.26 25.18
C VAL A 199 -12.57 -18.27 25.14
N ILE A 200 -13.24 -18.06 26.28
CA ILE A 200 -14.71 -18.00 26.33
C ILE A 200 -15.24 -16.85 25.47
N LYS A 201 -14.65 -15.66 25.60
CA LYS A 201 -15.05 -14.47 24.82
C LYS A 201 -14.80 -14.67 23.33
N ALA A 202 -13.64 -15.20 22.95
CA ALA A 202 -13.30 -15.52 21.57
C ALA A 202 -14.35 -16.46 20.94
N ARG A 203 -14.68 -17.57 21.63
CA ARG A 203 -15.69 -18.53 21.18
C ARG A 203 -17.08 -17.91 21.02
N LEU A 204 -17.50 -17.06 21.95
CA LEU A 204 -18.77 -16.35 21.84
C LEU A 204 -18.81 -15.37 20.65
N ILE A 205 -17.72 -14.65 20.38
CA ILE A 205 -17.61 -13.76 19.22
C ILE A 205 -17.66 -14.58 17.92
N THR A 206 -16.93 -15.69 17.84
CA THR A 206 -16.96 -16.62 16.69
C THR A 206 -18.37 -17.17 16.45
N ALA A 207 -19.04 -17.64 17.50
CA ALA A 207 -20.40 -18.17 17.38
C ALA A 207 -21.41 -17.09 16.97
N ARG A 208 -21.26 -15.87 17.50
CA ARG A 208 -22.06 -14.72 17.08
C ARG A 208 -21.87 -14.40 15.59
N PHE A 209 -20.62 -14.42 15.11
CA PHE A 209 -20.28 -14.19 13.71
C PHE A 209 -20.94 -15.24 12.80
N TRP A 210 -20.83 -16.51 13.18
CA TRP A 210 -21.49 -17.62 12.51
C TRP A 210 -23.03 -17.48 12.47
N ASP A 211 -23.67 -17.34 13.63
CA ASP A 211 -25.13 -17.31 13.74
C ASP A 211 -25.73 -16.06 13.07
N TYR A 212 -25.04 -14.92 13.07
CA TYR A 212 -25.48 -13.77 12.29
C TYR A 212 -25.60 -14.10 10.80
N PHE A 213 -24.55 -14.70 10.22
CA PHE A 213 -24.55 -15.00 8.78
C PHE A 213 -25.64 -15.99 8.40
N PHE A 214 -25.78 -17.07 9.15
CA PHE A 214 -26.70 -18.16 8.77
C PHE A 214 -28.13 -18.02 9.31
N LEU A 215 -28.38 -17.18 10.32
CA LEU A 215 -29.71 -17.03 10.93
C LEU A 215 -30.31 -15.63 10.84
N ARG A 216 -29.53 -14.60 10.48
CA ARG A 216 -29.97 -13.19 10.50
C ARG A 216 -29.75 -12.45 9.18
N SER A 217 -28.65 -12.72 8.50
CA SER A 217 -28.24 -11.89 7.35
C SER A 217 -29.05 -12.14 6.08
N GLY A 218 -29.54 -13.38 5.89
CA GLY A 218 -30.13 -13.84 4.63
C GLY A 218 -29.12 -14.01 3.49
N ILE A 219 -27.81 -13.96 3.77
CA ILE A 219 -26.73 -14.04 2.78
C ILE A 219 -26.15 -15.46 2.69
N GLY A 220 -25.85 -16.07 3.84
CA GLY A 220 -25.17 -17.37 3.91
C GLY A 220 -26.13 -18.55 3.98
N GLU A 221 -25.70 -19.70 3.46
CA GLU A 221 -26.43 -20.96 3.50
C GLU A 221 -25.58 -22.06 4.14
N LEU A 222 -26.11 -22.68 5.21
CA LEU A 222 -25.41 -23.78 5.92
C LEU A 222 -25.13 -24.99 5.01
N ASN A 223 -26.03 -25.26 4.06
CA ASN A 223 -25.91 -26.39 3.14
C ASN A 223 -24.68 -26.28 2.21
N ALA A 224 -24.14 -25.08 2.02
CA ALA A 224 -22.93 -24.86 1.23
C ALA A 224 -21.64 -25.28 1.97
N ILE A 225 -21.69 -25.54 3.28
CA ILE A 225 -20.52 -25.89 4.10
C ILE A 225 -20.26 -27.40 4.03
N THR A 226 -19.37 -27.80 3.11
CA THR A 226 -19.02 -29.21 2.87
C THR A 226 -17.78 -29.66 3.65
N LYS A 227 -17.49 -30.97 3.65
CA LYS A 227 -16.30 -31.57 4.31
C LYS A 227 -14.98 -31.42 3.51
N GLY A 228 -14.97 -30.63 2.44
CA GLY A 228 -13.78 -30.40 1.62
C GLY A 228 -12.87 -29.30 2.19
N ASP A 229 -11.63 -29.25 1.70
CA ASP A 229 -10.78 -28.09 1.95
C ASP A 229 -11.30 -26.86 1.17
N ILE A 230 -10.89 -25.67 1.62
CA ILE A 230 -11.33 -24.39 1.03
C ILE A 230 -10.90 -24.28 -0.43
N SER A 231 -9.77 -24.87 -0.82
CA SER A 231 -9.29 -24.82 -2.19
C SER A 231 -10.24 -25.55 -3.15
N THR A 232 -10.82 -26.67 -2.70
CA THR A 232 -11.78 -27.47 -3.46
C THR A 232 -13.10 -26.72 -3.58
N GLN A 233 -13.59 -26.13 -2.48
CA GLN A 233 -14.80 -25.31 -2.48
C GLN A 233 -14.68 -24.09 -3.40
N LEU A 234 -13.52 -23.42 -3.39
CA LEU A 234 -13.24 -22.29 -4.29
C LEU A 234 -13.21 -22.73 -5.76
N LYS A 235 -12.64 -23.90 -6.08
CA LYS A 235 -12.66 -24.45 -7.44
C LYS A 235 -14.08 -24.74 -7.92
N GLU A 236 -14.89 -25.38 -7.09
CA GLU A 236 -16.30 -25.65 -7.40
C GLU A 236 -17.06 -24.34 -7.64
N PHE A 237 -16.88 -23.36 -6.75
CA PHE A 237 -17.50 -22.04 -6.89
C PHE A 237 -17.07 -21.32 -8.18
N THR A 238 -15.79 -21.38 -8.54
CA THR A 238 -15.28 -20.86 -9.82
C THR A 238 -15.99 -21.51 -11.01
N LEU A 239 -16.18 -22.84 -11.00
CA LEU A 239 -16.93 -23.56 -12.05
C LEU A 239 -18.39 -23.10 -12.12
N ASP A 240 -19.03 -22.88 -10.97
CA ASP A 240 -20.40 -22.38 -10.93
C ASP A 240 -20.54 -20.96 -11.49
N LEU A 241 -19.57 -20.08 -11.21
CA LEU A 241 -19.54 -18.73 -11.78
C LEU A 241 -19.37 -18.77 -13.30
N HIS A 242 -18.49 -19.62 -13.82
CA HIS A 242 -18.36 -19.83 -15.27
C HIS A 242 -19.63 -20.38 -15.89
N HIS A 243 -20.27 -21.35 -15.24
CA HIS A 243 -21.54 -21.89 -15.71
C HIS A 243 -22.64 -20.82 -15.72
N LEU A 244 -22.74 -20.01 -14.66
CA LEU A 244 -23.68 -18.89 -14.58
C LEU A 244 -23.43 -17.88 -15.70
N GLN A 245 -22.16 -17.54 -15.96
CA GLN A 245 -21.76 -16.67 -17.05
C GLN A 245 -22.17 -17.22 -18.42
N GLN A 246 -22.00 -18.52 -18.66
CA GLN A 246 -22.40 -19.15 -19.92
C GLN A 246 -23.92 -19.12 -20.12
N VAL A 247 -24.69 -19.46 -19.07
CA VAL A 247 -26.15 -19.54 -19.14
C VAL A 247 -26.78 -18.16 -19.33
N GLU A 248 -26.42 -17.17 -18.51
CA GLU A 248 -26.99 -15.83 -18.63
C GLU A 248 -26.40 -15.05 -19.81
N GLY A 249 -25.15 -15.33 -20.18
CA GLY A 249 -24.46 -14.69 -21.29
C GLY A 249 -24.97 -15.12 -22.68
N GLU A 250 -25.68 -16.24 -22.80
CA GLU A 250 -26.15 -16.76 -24.11
C GLU A 250 -27.02 -15.73 -24.86
N LYS A 251 -27.78 -14.87 -24.15
CA LYS A 251 -28.58 -13.80 -24.77
C LYS A 251 -27.72 -12.77 -25.53
N TYR A 252 -26.44 -12.61 -25.15
CA TYR A 252 -25.50 -11.67 -25.77
C TYR A 252 -24.66 -12.28 -26.89
N LYS A 253 -24.81 -13.58 -27.17
CA LYS A 253 -24.04 -14.27 -28.23
C LYS A 253 -24.17 -13.63 -29.60
N ILE A 254 -25.30 -12.97 -29.88
CA ILE A 254 -25.55 -12.25 -31.13
C ILE A 254 -24.63 -11.03 -31.29
N SER A 255 -24.25 -10.35 -30.19
CA SER A 255 -23.33 -9.20 -30.24
C SER A 255 -21.85 -9.61 -30.19
N THR A 256 -21.52 -10.84 -29.76
CA THR A 256 -20.14 -11.30 -29.62
C THR A 256 -19.29 -11.14 -30.90
N PRO A 257 -19.74 -11.53 -32.11
CA PRO A 257 -18.94 -11.33 -33.32
C PRO A 257 -18.66 -9.85 -33.61
N ILE A 258 -19.66 -8.98 -33.39
CA ILE A 258 -19.55 -7.52 -33.56
C ILE A 258 -18.51 -6.96 -32.58
N ALA A 259 -18.59 -7.38 -31.31
CA ALA A 259 -17.66 -6.96 -30.26
C ALA A 259 -16.21 -7.38 -30.55
N LEU A 260 -15.99 -8.64 -30.94
CA LEU A 260 -14.66 -9.15 -31.30
C LEU A 260 -14.10 -8.45 -32.54
N GLU A 261 -14.90 -8.28 -33.58
CA GLU A 261 -14.48 -7.56 -34.79
C GLU A 261 -14.16 -6.08 -34.50
N LEU A 262 -14.93 -5.45 -33.61
CA LEU A 262 -14.68 -4.10 -33.15
C LEU A 262 -13.37 -4.00 -32.37
N PHE A 263 -13.12 -4.93 -31.45
CA PHE A 263 -11.86 -5.02 -30.70
C PHE A 263 -10.65 -5.16 -31.62
N ASP A 264 -10.73 -6.07 -32.59
CA ASP A 264 -9.65 -6.30 -33.56
C ASP A 264 -9.41 -5.07 -34.44
N SER A 265 -10.46 -4.35 -34.81
CA SER A 265 -10.36 -3.10 -35.58
C SER A 265 -9.71 -1.96 -34.78
N LEU A 266 -9.91 -1.95 -33.45
CA LEU A 266 -9.40 -0.95 -32.52
C LEU A 266 -8.19 -1.45 -31.69
N ARG A 267 -7.56 -2.54 -32.13
CA ARG A 267 -6.43 -3.14 -31.41
C ARG A 267 -5.31 -2.12 -31.23
N LEU A 268 -4.80 -2.04 -30.00
CA LEU A 268 -3.68 -1.16 -29.67
C LEU A 268 -2.40 -1.61 -30.38
N ARG A 269 -1.49 -0.67 -30.65
CA ARG A 269 -0.19 -0.94 -31.29
C ARG A 269 -0.27 -1.58 -32.68
N LYS A 270 -1.43 -1.48 -33.35
CA LYS A 270 -1.62 -1.89 -34.75
C LYS A 270 -1.92 -0.65 -35.61
N PRO A 271 -1.20 -0.47 -36.75
CA PRO A 271 -1.49 0.59 -37.71
C PRO A 271 -2.93 0.52 -38.22
N LYS A 272 -3.55 1.68 -38.46
CA LYS A 272 -4.96 1.78 -38.85
C LYS A 272 -5.11 2.44 -40.21
N SER A 273 -6.08 1.96 -40.98
CA SER A 273 -6.47 2.52 -42.28
C SER A 273 -7.71 3.42 -42.16
N LEU A 274 -8.00 4.17 -43.22
CA LEU A 274 -9.22 4.97 -43.31
C LEU A 274 -10.48 4.08 -43.40
N GLY A 275 -10.34 2.86 -43.92
CA GLY A 275 -11.37 1.81 -43.88
C GLY A 275 -11.70 1.39 -42.45
N ASP A 276 -10.69 1.24 -41.59
CA ASP A 276 -10.86 0.86 -40.18
C ASP A 276 -11.63 1.92 -39.38
N LYS A 277 -11.44 3.22 -39.70
CA LYS A 277 -12.21 4.32 -39.09
C LYS A 277 -13.70 4.20 -39.38
N LYS A 278 -14.06 3.97 -40.65
CA LYS A 278 -15.47 3.79 -41.07
C LYS A 278 -16.06 2.51 -40.49
N LYS A 279 -15.28 1.43 -40.51
CA LYS A 279 -15.66 0.12 -39.98
C LYS A 279 -15.94 0.17 -38.48
N SER A 280 -15.03 0.70 -37.67
CA SER A 280 -15.21 0.81 -36.21
C SER A 280 -16.41 1.68 -35.85
N LYS A 281 -16.64 2.80 -36.54
CA LYS A 281 -17.83 3.63 -36.33
C LYS A 281 -19.13 2.90 -36.66
N ARG A 282 -19.16 2.12 -37.74
CA ARG A 282 -20.32 1.28 -38.10
C ARG A 282 -20.58 0.21 -37.03
N LEU A 283 -19.55 -0.55 -36.66
CA LEU A 283 -19.64 -1.61 -35.65
C LEU A 283 -20.05 -1.07 -34.26
N LEU A 284 -19.59 0.13 -33.88
CA LEU A 284 -20.06 0.80 -32.66
C LEU A 284 -21.57 1.07 -32.69
N GLY A 285 -22.10 1.54 -33.83
CA GLY A 285 -23.54 1.76 -34.01
C GLY A 285 -24.35 0.46 -33.97
N GLU A 286 -23.85 -0.59 -34.64
CA GLU A 286 -24.47 -1.93 -34.63
C GLU A 286 -24.46 -2.53 -33.21
N LEU A 287 -23.35 -2.44 -32.50
CA LEU A 287 -23.23 -2.94 -31.12
C LEU A 287 -24.20 -2.20 -30.20
N LEU A 288 -24.27 -0.87 -30.30
CA LEU A 288 -25.18 -0.06 -29.49
C LEU A 288 -26.65 -0.39 -29.77
N ASP A 289 -27.03 -0.59 -31.03
CA ASP A 289 -28.40 -1.01 -31.39
C ASP A 289 -28.75 -2.36 -30.75
N VAL A 290 -27.88 -3.36 -30.89
CA VAL A 290 -28.10 -4.68 -30.31
C VAL A 290 -28.18 -4.62 -28.78
N GLN A 291 -27.27 -3.89 -28.13
CA GLN A 291 -27.27 -3.71 -26.67
C GLN A 291 -28.51 -2.94 -26.20
N SER A 292 -28.96 -1.90 -26.92
CA SER A 292 -30.18 -1.18 -26.55
C SER A 292 -31.42 -2.07 -26.52
N ARG A 293 -31.44 -3.15 -27.32
CA ARG A 293 -32.52 -4.13 -27.36
C ARG A 293 -32.37 -5.22 -26.28
N LEU A 294 -31.16 -5.72 -26.05
CA LEU A 294 -30.90 -6.90 -25.21
C LEU A 294 -30.42 -6.57 -23.79
N ASP A 295 -29.62 -5.53 -23.63
CA ASP A 295 -28.90 -5.21 -22.39
C ASP A 295 -29.64 -4.19 -21.53
N LYS A 296 -30.72 -4.61 -20.89
CA LYS A 296 -31.57 -3.71 -20.07
C LYS A 296 -30.98 -3.35 -18.71
N LEU A 297 -29.91 -4.03 -18.29
CA LEU A 297 -29.29 -3.90 -16.97
C LEU A 297 -27.81 -3.50 -17.05
N ASP A 298 -27.36 -3.03 -18.22
CA ASP A 298 -25.97 -2.61 -18.48
C ASP A 298 -24.91 -3.67 -18.11
N GLU A 299 -25.20 -4.94 -18.38
CA GLU A 299 -24.36 -6.08 -18.03
C GLU A 299 -23.15 -6.25 -18.97
N THR A 300 -23.23 -5.67 -20.17
CA THR A 300 -22.19 -5.67 -21.21
C THR A 300 -21.91 -4.27 -21.77
N THR A 301 -22.74 -3.27 -21.44
CA THR A 301 -22.66 -1.89 -21.95
C THR A 301 -21.28 -1.23 -21.74
N TYR A 302 -20.54 -1.59 -20.69
CA TYR A 302 -19.18 -1.06 -20.46
C TYR A 302 -18.27 -1.26 -21.67
N TYR A 303 -18.45 -2.36 -22.40
CA TYR A 303 -17.63 -2.74 -23.55
C TYR A 303 -17.80 -1.76 -24.71
N TYR A 304 -19.04 -1.31 -24.97
CA TYR A 304 -19.31 -0.27 -25.95
C TYR A 304 -18.58 1.01 -25.59
N TYR A 305 -18.68 1.47 -24.33
CA TYR A 305 -17.99 2.68 -23.89
C TYR A 305 -16.47 2.53 -23.97
N TRP A 306 -15.92 1.37 -23.66
CA TRP A 306 -14.49 1.11 -23.79
C TRP A 306 -14.02 1.19 -25.25
N MET A 307 -14.73 0.54 -26.17
CA MET A 307 -14.40 0.60 -27.59
C MET A 307 -14.64 2.01 -28.17
N ASN A 308 -15.67 2.71 -27.71
CA ASN A 308 -15.91 4.09 -28.10
C ASN A 308 -14.77 5.01 -27.60
N ALA A 309 -14.26 4.75 -26.40
CA ALA A 309 -13.10 5.47 -25.86
C ALA A 309 -11.85 5.27 -26.73
N ARG A 310 -11.57 4.02 -27.15
CA ARG A 310 -10.47 3.71 -28.09
C ARG A 310 -10.69 4.34 -29.48
N HIS A 311 -11.93 4.37 -29.98
CA HIS A 311 -12.23 5.02 -31.26
C HIS A 311 -11.91 6.52 -31.21
N HIS A 312 -12.42 7.23 -30.20
CA HIS A 312 -12.10 8.66 -29.99
C HIS A 312 -10.61 8.89 -29.77
N LEU A 313 -9.94 8.02 -29.00
CA LEU A 313 -8.50 8.07 -28.80
C LEU A 313 -7.77 8.03 -30.15
N HIS A 314 -8.06 7.04 -31.00
CA HIS A 314 -7.43 6.92 -32.32
C HIS A 314 -7.86 8.00 -33.32
N CYS A 315 -8.93 8.74 -33.02
CA CYS A 315 -9.30 9.97 -33.73
C CYS A 315 -8.47 11.20 -33.30
N GLY A 316 -7.70 11.13 -32.21
CA GLY A 316 -7.01 12.27 -31.60
C GLY A 316 -7.85 13.01 -30.56
N GLU A 317 -9.06 12.53 -30.26
CA GLU A 317 -10.09 13.23 -29.48
C GLU A 317 -10.03 12.81 -28.01
N LEU A 318 -9.05 13.34 -27.26
CA LEU A 318 -8.81 12.90 -25.88
C LEU A 318 -9.98 13.16 -24.91
N ALA A 319 -10.65 14.33 -25.00
CA ALA A 319 -11.74 14.65 -24.07
C ALA A 319 -12.96 13.71 -24.23
N PRO A 320 -13.51 13.50 -25.45
CA PRO A 320 -14.55 12.50 -25.68
C PRO A 320 -14.13 11.07 -25.31
N SER A 321 -12.85 10.74 -25.55
CA SER A 321 -12.28 9.45 -25.13
C SER A 321 -12.36 9.27 -23.62
N ILE A 322 -12.00 10.30 -22.84
CA ILE A 322 -12.07 10.26 -21.37
C ILE A 322 -13.49 10.17 -20.85
N ASP A 323 -14.46 10.87 -21.44
CA ASP A 323 -15.85 10.75 -21.04
C ASP A 323 -16.37 9.31 -21.27
N SER A 324 -15.94 8.67 -22.35
CA SER A 324 -16.25 7.26 -22.61
C SER A 324 -15.52 6.32 -21.63
N TYR A 325 -14.23 6.56 -21.34
CA TYR A 325 -13.49 5.77 -20.35
C TYR A 325 -14.09 5.87 -18.94
N LYS A 326 -14.63 7.03 -18.54
CA LYS A 326 -15.33 7.18 -17.25
C LYS A 326 -16.54 6.26 -17.16
N ARG A 327 -17.36 6.18 -18.22
CA ARG A 327 -18.51 5.29 -18.28
C ARG A 327 -18.12 3.82 -18.33
N ALA A 328 -17.12 3.48 -19.14
CA ALA A 328 -16.57 2.14 -19.18
C ALA A 328 -16.09 1.70 -17.79
N PHE A 329 -15.29 2.54 -17.11
CA PHE A 329 -14.81 2.29 -15.77
C PHE A 329 -15.94 2.08 -14.76
N GLU A 330 -16.93 2.98 -14.72
CA GLU A 330 -18.05 2.92 -13.77
C GLU A 330 -18.86 1.62 -13.89
N LEU A 331 -19.02 1.10 -15.11
CA LEU A 331 -19.75 -0.13 -15.39
C LEU A 331 -18.88 -1.41 -15.28
N ALA A 332 -17.56 -1.27 -15.35
CA ALA A 332 -16.58 -2.35 -15.35
C ALA A 332 -16.11 -2.78 -13.95
N VAL A 333 -16.10 -1.85 -12.99
CA VAL A 333 -15.68 -2.10 -11.60
C VAL A 333 -16.61 -3.16 -10.98
N TYR A 334 -16.02 -4.17 -10.32
CA TYR A 334 -16.74 -5.34 -9.79
C TYR A 334 -17.50 -6.17 -10.85
N ARG A 335 -17.01 -6.21 -12.10
CA ARG A 335 -17.60 -7.01 -13.20
C ARG A 335 -16.58 -7.69 -14.11
N SER A 336 -15.66 -6.93 -14.70
CA SER A 336 -15.05 -7.28 -16.00
C SER A 336 -13.65 -7.92 -15.97
N GLY A 337 -13.19 -8.41 -14.81
CA GLY A 337 -11.91 -9.11 -14.68
C GLY A 337 -10.72 -8.39 -15.32
N GLU A 338 -9.97 -9.08 -16.18
CA GLU A 338 -8.81 -8.54 -16.92
C GLU A 338 -9.14 -7.31 -17.78
N ASN A 339 -10.37 -7.16 -18.27
CA ASN A 339 -10.77 -5.97 -19.03
C ASN A 339 -10.74 -4.72 -18.16
N LEU A 340 -11.05 -4.82 -16.86
CA LEU A 340 -10.92 -3.70 -15.92
C LEU A 340 -9.48 -3.20 -15.88
N THR A 341 -8.50 -4.11 -15.82
CA THR A 341 -7.06 -3.79 -15.84
C THR A 341 -6.67 -3.03 -17.10
N CYS A 342 -7.20 -3.45 -18.26
CA CYS A 342 -6.97 -2.74 -19.52
C CYS A 342 -7.60 -1.34 -19.51
N ILE A 343 -8.86 -1.23 -19.09
CA ILE A 343 -9.60 0.05 -19.02
C ILE A 343 -8.90 1.03 -18.11
N VAL A 344 -8.51 0.64 -16.88
CA VAL A 344 -7.86 1.57 -15.94
C VAL A 344 -6.47 1.97 -16.40
N THR A 345 -5.71 1.06 -17.01
CA THR A 345 -4.38 1.34 -17.56
C THR A 345 -4.45 2.31 -18.72
N GLU A 346 -5.34 2.06 -19.67
CA GLU A 346 -5.55 2.97 -20.81
C GLU A 346 -6.03 4.35 -20.31
N ALA A 347 -7.06 4.36 -19.46
CA ALA A 347 -7.67 5.59 -18.98
C ALA A 347 -6.70 6.46 -18.18
N VAL A 348 -5.80 5.90 -17.35
CA VAL A 348 -4.85 6.70 -16.57
C VAL A 348 -3.80 7.37 -17.47
N ILE A 349 -3.35 6.67 -18.53
CA ILE A 349 -2.40 7.19 -19.51
C ILE A 349 -3.06 8.32 -20.31
N VAL A 350 -4.25 8.08 -20.84
CA VAL A 350 -5.02 9.06 -21.63
C VAL A 350 -5.38 10.29 -20.77
N ALA A 351 -5.82 10.09 -19.53
CA ALA A 351 -6.21 11.19 -18.64
C ALA A 351 -5.01 12.05 -18.24
N SER A 352 -3.81 11.45 -18.19
CA SER A 352 -2.55 12.14 -17.92
C SER A 352 -2.04 12.93 -19.14
N ARG A 353 -2.44 12.56 -20.37
CA ARG A 353 -2.04 13.24 -21.61
C ARG A 353 -2.87 14.49 -21.93
N LEU A 354 -4.02 14.67 -21.28
CA LEU A 354 -4.83 15.89 -21.43
C LEU A 354 -4.00 17.16 -21.13
N PRO A 355 -4.25 18.28 -21.85
CA PRO A 355 -3.62 19.58 -21.55
C PRO A 355 -3.71 19.98 -20.07
N LYS A 356 -4.85 19.67 -19.46
CA LYS A 356 -5.08 19.72 -18.03
C LYS A 356 -5.44 18.30 -17.56
N PRO A 357 -4.51 17.56 -16.93
CA PRO A 357 -4.79 16.20 -16.47
C PRO A 357 -6.03 16.14 -15.57
N ASP A 358 -6.92 15.18 -15.83
CA ASP A 358 -8.13 14.95 -15.03
C ASP A 358 -7.76 14.24 -13.72
N LYS A 359 -7.17 14.99 -12.78
CA LYS A 359 -6.71 14.46 -11.50
C LYS A 359 -7.81 13.81 -10.67
N VAL A 360 -9.07 14.24 -10.83
CA VAL A 360 -10.19 13.65 -10.11
C VAL A 360 -10.41 12.23 -10.63
N PHE A 361 -10.50 12.06 -11.95
CA PHE A 361 -10.67 10.74 -12.54
C PHE A 361 -9.44 9.85 -12.35
N ILE A 362 -8.23 10.38 -12.52
CA ILE A 362 -6.97 9.66 -12.25
C ILE A 362 -6.96 9.10 -10.82
N ASN A 363 -7.37 9.88 -9.82
CA ASN A 363 -7.43 9.41 -8.44
C ASN A 363 -8.46 8.28 -8.24
N ARG A 364 -9.61 8.32 -8.92
CA ARG A 364 -10.59 7.22 -8.90
C ARG A 364 -10.01 5.94 -9.51
N LEU A 365 -9.38 6.05 -10.68
CA LEU A 365 -8.69 4.95 -11.35
C LEU A 365 -7.62 4.33 -10.44
N ARG A 366 -6.74 5.16 -9.88
CA ARG A 366 -5.65 4.74 -9.00
C ARG A 366 -6.15 4.10 -7.70
N ALA A 367 -7.25 4.59 -7.12
CA ALA A 367 -7.84 3.98 -5.94
C ALA A 367 -8.32 2.54 -6.22
N VAL A 368 -9.03 2.33 -7.34
CA VAL A 368 -9.42 0.98 -7.77
C VAL A 368 -8.19 0.15 -8.13
N SER A 369 -7.22 0.69 -8.87
CA SER A 369 -6.00 -0.04 -9.22
C SER A 369 -5.22 -0.49 -7.99
N GLY A 370 -5.18 0.30 -6.91
CA GLY A 370 -4.56 -0.14 -5.65
C GLY A 370 -5.36 -1.22 -4.92
N LEU A 371 -6.70 -1.19 -4.99
CA LEU A 371 -7.55 -2.23 -4.39
C LEU A 371 -7.39 -3.59 -5.10
N PHE A 372 -7.23 -3.57 -6.43
CA PHE A 372 -7.11 -4.77 -7.26
C PHE A 372 -5.65 -5.19 -7.54
N ASP A 373 -4.68 -4.59 -6.85
CA ASP A 373 -3.23 -4.83 -6.99
C ASP A 373 -2.67 -4.57 -8.42
N ILE A 374 -3.30 -3.68 -9.17
CA ILE A 374 -2.89 -3.25 -10.52
C ILE A 374 -1.83 -2.15 -10.45
N ALA A 375 -1.79 -1.36 -9.37
CA ALA A 375 -0.95 -0.17 -9.28
C ALA A 375 -0.17 -0.07 -7.97
N ILE A 376 1.11 0.33 -8.09
CA ILE A 376 1.96 0.72 -6.96
C ILE A 376 1.50 2.09 -6.44
N LEU A 377 0.98 2.16 -5.21
CA LEU A 377 0.54 3.42 -4.61
C LEU A 377 1.64 4.09 -3.76
N PRO A 378 1.59 5.43 -3.57
CA PRO A 378 2.48 6.10 -2.62
C PRO A 378 2.27 5.58 -1.19
N LEU A 379 3.29 5.61 -0.32
CA LEU A 379 3.03 5.36 1.10
C LEU A 379 2.16 6.51 1.67
N PRO A 380 1.18 6.21 2.53
CA PRO A 380 0.38 7.25 3.16
C PRO A 380 1.29 8.09 4.05
N GLN A 381 1.50 9.35 3.68
CA GLN A 381 2.29 10.31 4.46
C GLN A 381 1.57 10.59 5.79
N ARG A 382 1.97 9.91 6.86
CA ARG A 382 1.50 10.17 8.22
C ARG A 382 2.20 11.37 8.85
N ASN A 383 2.24 12.50 8.15
CA ASN A 383 2.58 13.76 8.81
C ASN A 383 1.33 14.20 9.57
N GLY A 384 1.47 14.75 10.78
CA GLY A 384 0.37 15.21 11.65
C GLY A 384 -0.57 16.29 11.08
N GLY A 385 -0.61 16.49 9.77
CA GLY A 385 -1.55 17.33 9.04
C GLY A 385 -2.69 16.54 8.40
N LYS A 386 -3.87 17.18 8.34
CA LYS A 386 -5.13 16.65 7.76
C LYS A 386 -5.11 16.44 6.23
N LYS A 387 -3.94 16.35 5.57
CA LYS A 387 -3.87 16.20 4.11
C LYS A 387 -4.31 14.79 3.73
N LYS A 388 -5.26 14.70 2.78
CA LYS A 388 -5.72 13.41 2.24
C LYS A 388 -4.53 12.68 1.59
N PRO A 389 -4.43 11.34 1.74
CA PRO A 389 -3.42 10.56 1.04
C PRO A 389 -3.50 10.81 -0.48
N GLU A 390 -2.35 11.02 -1.11
CA GLU A 390 -2.25 11.10 -2.56
C GLU A 390 -2.14 9.68 -3.14
N PHE A 391 -2.89 9.38 -4.22
CA PHE A 391 -2.78 8.10 -4.93
C PHE A 391 -1.79 8.15 -6.10
N ILE A 392 -1.40 9.36 -6.47
CA ILE A 392 -0.47 9.66 -7.55
C ILE A 392 0.16 11.03 -7.31
N GLU A 393 1.46 11.11 -7.51
CA GLU A 393 2.22 12.35 -7.42
C GLU A 393 2.30 13.08 -8.77
N ASN A 394 2.59 14.38 -8.75
CA ASN A 394 2.69 15.18 -9.99
C ASN A 394 3.72 14.64 -10.99
N TRP A 395 4.82 14.09 -10.49
CA TRP A 395 5.85 13.51 -11.34
C TRP A 395 5.36 12.21 -11.99
N GLU A 396 4.59 11.38 -11.27
CA GLU A 396 3.98 10.15 -11.81
C GLU A 396 2.98 10.47 -12.92
N VAL A 397 2.13 11.50 -12.75
CA VAL A 397 1.20 11.97 -13.81
C VAL A 397 1.99 12.33 -15.08
N SER A 398 3.12 13.01 -14.93
CA SER A 398 3.95 13.41 -16.07
C SER A 398 4.67 12.21 -16.71
N THR A 399 5.03 11.19 -15.93
CA THR A 399 5.58 9.93 -16.43
C THR A 399 4.53 9.15 -17.23
N TYR A 400 3.28 9.02 -16.74
CA TYR A 400 2.19 8.40 -17.51
C TYR A 400 1.90 9.16 -18.81
N SER A 401 1.94 10.49 -18.76
CA SER A 401 1.75 11.34 -19.93
C SER A 401 2.85 11.15 -20.99
N GLN A 402 4.11 10.94 -20.60
CA GLN A 402 5.21 10.54 -21.52
C GLN A 402 5.03 9.11 -22.03
N TYR A 403 4.62 8.20 -21.14
CA TYR A 403 4.41 6.79 -21.48
C TYR A 403 3.32 6.59 -22.55
N PHE A 404 2.42 7.56 -22.72
CA PHE A 404 1.46 7.64 -23.83
C PHE A 404 2.10 7.35 -25.18
N ASP A 405 3.29 7.89 -25.46
CA ASP A 405 3.91 7.79 -26.78
C ASP A 405 4.34 6.34 -27.10
N SER A 406 4.80 5.59 -26.09
CA SER A 406 5.14 4.17 -26.23
C SER A 406 3.91 3.24 -26.18
N TYR A 407 2.88 3.63 -25.43
CA TYR A 407 1.69 2.80 -25.24
C TYR A 407 0.68 2.96 -26.40
N PHE A 408 0.57 4.18 -26.94
CA PHE A 408 -0.24 4.57 -28.10
C PHE A 408 0.63 5.23 -29.18
N PRO A 409 1.43 4.46 -29.92
CA PRO A 409 2.30 4.98 -30.97
C PRO A 409 1.53 5.77 -32.04
N GLN A 410 2.14 6.83 -32.56
CA GLN A 410 1.51 7.75 -33.52
C GLN A 410 1.01 7.07 -34.80
N ASP A 411 1.74 6.07 -35.30
CA ASP A 411 1.41 5.29 -36.49
C ASP A 411 0.17 4.38 -36.31
N THR A 412 -0.36 4.29 -35.09
CA THR A 412 -1.54 3.48 -34.75
C THR A 412 -2.85 4.29 -34.73
N PHE A 413 -2.78 5.59 -35.00
CA PHE A 413 -3.94 6.48 -35.10
C PHE A 413 -4.56 6.41 -36.50
N PHE A 414 -5.81 6.85 -36.65
CA PHE A 414 -6.44 6.87 -37.96
C PHE A 414 -5.76 7.89 -38.88
N PRO A 415 -5.64 7.60 -40.20
CA PRO A 415 -5.05 8.55 -41.13
C PRO A 415 -5.77 9.91 -41.11
N GLY A 416 -5.00 10.99 -40.98
CA GLY A 416 -5.52 12.37 -40.93
C GLY A 416 -6.00 12.83 -39.55
N SER A 417 -5.83 12.02 -38.50
CA SER A 417 -6.10 12.43 -37.12
C SER A 417 -4.92 13.16 -36.49
N ASP A 418 -5.21 14.15 -35.64
CA ASP A 418 -4.19 14.85 -34.86
C ASP A 418 -3.62 13.93 -33.78
N TYR A 419 -2.28 13.89 -33.67
CA TYR A 419 -1.63 13.16 -32.60
C TYR A 419 -1.54 14.02 -31.34
N PRO A 420 -2.08 13.59 -30.18
CA PRO A 420 -2.08 14.41 -28.98
C PRO A 420 -0.66 14.69 -28.47
N PRO A 421 -0.17 15.96 -28.48
CA PRO A 421 1.20 16.27 -28.12
C PRO A 421 1.42 16.18 -26.61
N PHE A 422 2.67 15.95 -26.21
CA PHE A 422 3.06 16.01 -24.80
C PHE A 422 3.11 17.48 -24.35
N GLN A 423 2.37 17.82 -23.29
CA GLN A 423 2.33 19.18 -22.73
C GLN A 423 2.85 19.26 -21.29
N GLY A 424 3.27 18.12 -20.72
CA GLY A 424 3.75 18.04 -19.35
C GLY A 424 5.20 18.47 -19.18
N LYS A 425 5.73 18.29 -17.97
CA LYS A 425 7.17 18.39 -17.70
C LYS A 425 7.81 17.06 -18.05
N LYS A 426 8.81 17.05 -18.94
CA LYS A 426 9.55 15.83 -19.24
C LYS A 426 10.34 15.39 -18.01
N TYR A 427 10.20 14.12 -17.65
CA TYR A 427 10.98 13.47 -16.62
C TYR A 427 11.80 12.40 -17.35
N GLY A 428 12.90 12.86 -17.95
CA GLY A 428 13.86 12.03 -18.67
C GLY A 428 15.24 12.12 -18.02
N MET A 429 16.27 11.61 -18.71
CA MET A 429 17.66 11.90 -18.39
C MET A 429 17.86 13.42 -18.24
N TRP A 430 18.59 13.82 -17.20
CA TRP A 430 18.87 15.21 -16.93
C TRP A 430 20.24 15.59 -17.46
N PHE A 431 20.28 16.08 -18.69
CA PHE A 431 21.51 16.56 -19.33
C PHE A 431 21.81 17.98 -18.88
N VAL A 432 23.01 18.19 -18.33
CA VAL A 432 23.47 19.49 -17.82
C VAL A 432 24.87 19.75 -18.37
N ASP A 433 25.03 20.84 -19.12
CA ASP A 433 26.35 21.41 -19.40
C ASP A 433 26.80 22.23 -18.19
N GLY A 434 27.79 21.70 -17.45
CA GLY A 434 28.36 22.35 -16.27
C GLY A 434 29.08 23.66 -16.56
N THR A 435 29.38 23.97 -17.83
CA THR A 435 30.09 25.19 -18.24
C THR A 435 29.17 26.32 -18.70
N LYS A 436 27.90 26.02 -18.97
CA LYS A 436 26.92 26.95 -19.56
C LYS A 436 26.59 28.14 -18.66
N HIS A 437 26.56 27.93 -17.35
CA HIS A 437 26.15 28.94 -16.40
C HIS A 437 27.37 29.49 -15.65
N LYS A 438 27.47 30.82 -15.59
CA LYS A 438 28.44 31.53 -14.73
C LYS A 438 27.72 32.24 -13.58
N PRO A 439 28.34 32.35 -12.39
CA PRO A 439 27.73 33.03 -11.26
C PRO A 439 27.52 34.51 -11.57
N ASP A 440 26.31 35.00 -11.32
CA ASP A 440 25.97 36.43 -11.44
C ASP A 440 25.94 37.05 -10.05
N LEU A 441 27.06 37.67 -9.70
CA LEU A 441 27.29 38.27 -8.39
C LEU A 441 26.47 39.56 -8.18
N ALA A 442 26.04 40.22 -9.26
CA ALA A 442 25.16 41.39 -9.16
C ALA A 442 23.72 41.00 -8.80
N LYS A 443 23.30 39.77 -9.15
CA LYS A 443 21.99 39.21 -8.80
C LYS A 443 22.15 37.85 -8.13
N PRO A 444 22.72 37.80 -6.91
CA PRO A 444 23.14 36.56 -6.24
C PRO A 444 21.99 35.55 -6.04
N ASN A 445 20.75 36.04 -5.96
CA ASN A 445 19.54 35.24 -5.73
C ASN A 445 18.75 34.88 -6.99
N ARG A 446 19.27 35.17 -8.20
CA ARG A 446 18.55 34.88 -9.43
C ARG A 446 18.29 33.39 -9.60
N ARG A 447 17.19 33.06 -10.27
CA ARG A 447 16.86 31.70 -10.67
C ARG A 447 17.25 31.47 -12.12
N ILE A 448 17.87 30.33 -12.39
CA ILE A 448 18.25 29.86 -13.71
C ILE A 448 17.47 28.59 -14.06
N THR A 449 17.31 28.33 -15.35
CA THR A 449 16.71 27.10 -15.87
C THR A 449 17.85 26.19 -16.31
N VAL A 450 17.91 25.00 -15.69
CA VAL A 450 19.00 24.03 -15.86
C VAL A 450 18.45 22.76 -16.51
N GLY A 451 19.09 22.29 -17.56
CA GLY A 451 18.66 21.15 -18.38
C GLY A 451 18.70 21.49 -19.87
N GLU A 452 19.06 20.52 -20.70
CA GLU A 452 19.20 20.67 -22.14
C GLU A 452 18.64 19.47 -22.93
N LEU A 453 18.83 19.48 -24.26
CA LEU A 453 18.51 18.38 -25.19
C LEU A 453 17.07 17.88 -25.09
N ASP A 454 16.12 18.79 -24.86
CA ASP A 454 14.71 18.48 -24.63
C ASP A 454 14.48 17.40 -23.55
N GLY A 455 15.39 17.28 -22.58
CA GLY A 455 15.29 16.40 -21.42
C GLY A 455 14.57 17.05 -20.24
N LEU A 456 14.88 16.61 -19.02
CA LEU A 456 14.37 17.26 -17.81
C LEU A 456 14.94 18.68 -17.70
N THR A 457 14.07 19.68 -17.53
CA THR A 457 14.48 21.04 -17.19
C THR A 457 13.99 21.40 -15.79
N LYS A 458 14.83 22.06 -14.98
CA LYS A 458 14.48 22.48 -13.61
C LYS A 458 14.88 23.92 -13.40
N ARG A 459 13.94 24.74 -12.90
CA ARG A 459 14.26 26.10 -12.47
C ARG A 459 14.75 26.09 -11.04
N MET A 460 15.91 26.68 -10.78
CA MET A 460 16.52 26.71 -9.45
C MET A 460 17.32 28.00 -9.19
N PRO A 461 17.50 28.41 -7.93
CA PRO A 461 18.45 29.46 -7.55
C PRO A 461 19.86 29.09 -8.01
N GLN A 462 20.66 30.07 -8.44
CA GLN A 462 22.02 29.79 -8.89
C GLN A 462 22.90 29.20 -7.78
N LEU A 463 22.72 29.60 -6.51
CA LEU A 463 23.43 29.00 -5.38
C LEU A 463 23.16 27.50 -5.27
N THR A 464 21.89 27.07 -5.45
CA THR A 464 21.53 25.64 -5.48
C THR A 464 22.21 24.91 -6.63
N TYR A 465 22.24 25.52 -7.82
CA TYR A 465 22.90 24.94 -9.00
C TYR A 465 24.41 24.77 -8.80
N PHE A 466 25.13 25.81 -8.37
CA PHE A 466 26.57 25.71 -8.17
C PHE A 466 26.94 24.79 -7.01
N SER A 467 26.08 24.67 -5.99
CA SER A 467 26.24 23.64 -4.94
C SER A 467 26.10 22.23 -5.50
N MET A 468 25.19 22.01 -6.45
CA MET A 468 25.01 20.73 -7.13
C MET A 468 26.16 20.40 -8.10
N GLN A 469 26.78 21.39 -8.73
CA GLN A 469 27.96 21.20 -9.58
C GLN A 469 29.27 21.08 -8.78
N GLU A 470 29.20 21.16 -7.45
CA GLU A 470 30.36 21.17 -6.57
C GLU A 470 31.38 22.28 -6.86
N ASP A 471 30.91 23.41 -7.41
CA ASP A 471 31.74 24.58 -7.70
C ASP A 471 31.91 25.43 -6.44
N GLU A 472 32.86 25.03 -5.60
CA GLU A 472 33.19 25.68 -4.34
C GLU A 472 33.47 27.17 -4.48
N LYS A 473 34.16 27.57 -5.56
CA LYS A 473 34.50 28.97 -5.80
C LYS A 473 33.24 29.77 -6.11
N ALA A 474 32.40 29.31 -7.03
CA ALA A 474 31.15 30.00 -7.35
C ALA A 474 30.21 30.05 -6.14
N VAL A 475 30.15 28.99 -5.32
CA VAL A 475 29.39 28.98 -4.07
C VAL A 475 29.91 30.05 -3.12
N GLN A 476 31.23 30.12 -2.89
CA GLN A 476 31.83 31.11 -2.01
C GLN A 476 31.60 32.54 -2.53
N ASP A 477 31.88 32.81 -3.81
CA ASP A 477 31.67 34.12 -4.43
C ASP A 477 30.21 34.57 -4.33
N LEU A 478 29.25 33.65 -4.47
CA LEU A 478 27.82 33.94 -4.32
C LEU A 478 27.44 34.23 -2.88
N LEU A 479 27.97 33.48 -1.91
CA LEU A 479 27.73 33.74 -0.49
C LEU A 479 28.30 35.09 -0.05
N ASP A 480 29.48 35.46 -0.55
CA ASP A 480 30.11 36.75 -0.32
C ASP A 480 29.34 37.90 -0.96
N ALA A 481 28.73 37.65 -2.13
CA ALA A 481 27.78 38.56 -2.76
C ALA A 481 26.39 38.62 -2.07
N GLY A 482 26.15 37.87 -0.99
CA GLY A 482 24.90 37.90 -0.24
C GLY A 482 23.81 36.96 -0.76
N ALA A 483 24.17 35.84 -1.40
CA ALA A 483 23.22 34.81 -1.77
C ALA A 483 22.50 34.23 -0.54
N ASN A 484 21.19 34.07 -0.66
CA ASN A 484 20.33 33.52 0.36
C ASN A 484 20.43 31.99 0.36
N VAL A 485 20.80 31.40 1.50
CA VAL A 485 20.86 29.95 1.70
C VAL A 485 19.46 29.32 1.89
N ASN A 486 18.47 30.11 2.28
CA ASN A 486 17.09 29.70 2.52
C ASN A 486 16.23 29.72 1.26
N VAL A 487 16.72 29.03 0.22
CA VAL A 487 16.09 28.95 -1.10
C VAL A 487 15.92 27.50 -1.54
N LYS A 488 15.03 27.27 -2.50
CA LYS A 488 14.78 25.93 -3.04
C LYS A 488 14.52 25.90 -4.55
N SER A 489 14.87 24.78 -5.18
CA SER A 489 14.50 24.45 -6.55
C SER A 489 13.01 24.12 -6.68
N GLU A 490 12.53 23.92 -7.91
CA GLU A 490 11.19 23.37 -8.17
C GLU A 490 10.96 21.96 -7.62
N ALA A 491 12.03 21.20 -7.33
CA ALA A 491 11.96 19.87 -6.74
C ALA A 491 12.20 19.87 -5.22
N ASN A 492 12.13 21.04 -4.57
CA ASN A 492 12.46 21.28 -3.17
C ASN A 492 13.93 20.99 -2.79
N GLU A 493 14.86 21.07 -3.74
CA GLU A 493 16.29 20.93 -3.44
C GLU A 493 16.83 22.26 -2.87
N SER A 494 17.46 22.24 -1.70
CA SER A 494 18.11 23.40 -1.08
C SER A 494 19.62 23.39 -1.32
N PRO A 495 20.32 24.54 -1.27
CA PRO A 495 21.78 24.56 -1.33
C PRO A 495 22.45 23.66 -0.28
N LEU A 496 21.91 23.66 0.95
CA LEU A 496 22.43 22.84 2.04
C LEU A 496 22.25 21.34 1.74
N LEU A 497 21.10 20.92 1.18
CA LEU A 497 20.90 19.53 0.77
C LEU A 497 21.93 19.10 -0.27
N MET A 498 22.20 19.92 -1.29
CA MET A 498 23.19 19.61 -2.33
C MET A 498 24.60 19.48 -1.74
N ALA A 499 24.98 20.38 -0.83
CA ALA A 499 26.28 20.33 -0.17
C ALA A 499 26.44 19.12 0.76
N VAL A 500 25.38 18.67 1.42
CA VAL A 500 25.39 17.42 2.20
C VAL A 500 25.48 16.20 1.27
N GLN A 501 24.74 16.22 0.17
CA GLN A 501 24.74 15.14 -0.83
C GLN A 501 26.10 14.95 -1.52
N ALA A 502 26.93 15.99 -1.58
CA ALA A 502 28.31 15.90 -2.04
C ALA A 502 29.19 14.94 -1.19
N MET A 503 28.75 14.65 0.04
CA MET A 503 29.44 13.77 1.01
C MET A 503 28.71 12.45 1.27
N GLN A 504 27.68 12.11 0.49
CA GLN A 504 26.85 10.93 0.73
C GLN A 504 27.57 9.66 0.28
N ALA A 505 27.85 8.73 1.22
CA ALA A 505 28.59 7.50 0.96
C ALA A 505 27.78 6.44 0.19
N THR A 506 26.45 6.55 0.17
CA THR A 506 25.55 5.57 -0.45
C THR A 506 25.27 5.84 -1.94
N LEU A 507 25.87 6.87 -2.54
CA LEU A 507 25.65 7.22 -3.95
C LEU A 507 26.46 6.39 -4.94
N VAL A 508 25.89 6.22 -6.14
CA VAL A 508 26.57 5.64 -7.29
C VAL A 508 26.30 6.51 -8.53
N PRO A 509 27.33 7.14 -9.14
CA PRO A 509 28.70 7.27 -8.62
C PRO A 509 28.78 8.20 -7.39
N LEU A 510 29.92 8.18 -6.69
CA LEU A 510 30.21 9.16 -5.63
C LEU A 510 30.41 10.58 -6.19
N ASN A 511 30.12 11.55 -5.33
CA ASN A 511 30.51 12.95 -5.48
C ASN A 511 31.92 13.19 -4.89
N SER A 512 32.37 14.44 -4.75
CA SER A 512 33.75 14.71 -4.32
C SER A 512 34.10 14.30 -2.88
N MET A 513 33.11 14.03 -2.03
CA MET A 513 33.26 13.73 -0.60
C MET A 513 33.88 14.86 0.24
N ARG A 514 33.93 16.09 -0.29
CA ARG A 514 34.49 17.27 0.39
C ARG A 514 33.42 18.05 1.15
N ASP A 515 33.82 18.68 2.25
CA ASP A 515 32.91 19.41 3.15
C ASP A 515 32.99 20.94 3.03
N VAL A 516 33.77 21.48 2.10
CA VAL A 516 34.03 22.92 1.97
C VAL A 516 32.73 23.70 1.77
N MET A 517 31.89 23.26 0.81
CA MET A 517 30.58 23.88 0.56
C MET A 517 29.66 23.75 1.76
N PHE A 518 29.66 22.59 2.43
CA PHE A 518 28.83 22.36 3.61
C PHE A 518 29.20 23.32 4.73
N LYS A 519 30.50 23.48 5.04
CA LYS A 519 31.00 24.44 6.03
C LYS A 519 30.60 25.87 5.66
N ALA A 520 30.77 26.27 4.41
CA ALA A 520 30.42 27.61 3.94
C ALA A 520 28.92 27.90 4.08
N ILE A 521 28.05 26.99 3.59
CA ILE A 521 26.60 27.17 3.58
C ILE A 521 26.00 27.03 4.98
N SER A 522 26.47 26.06 5.78
CA SER A 522 25.97 25.82 7.15
C SER A 522 26.39 26.91 8.14
N SER A 523 27.40 27.74 7.81
CA SER A 523 27.78 28.90 8.64
C SER A 523 26.72 30.02 8.66
N LYS A 524 25.84 30.06 7.66
CA LYS A 524 24.79 31.07 7.54
C LYS A 524 23.51 30.64 8.30
N PRO A 525 22.63 31.58 8.69
CA PRO A 525 21.37 31.24 9.34
C PRO A 525 20.40 30.47 8.42
N HIS A 526 19.86 29.34 8.91
CA HIS A 526 18.88 28.53 8.19
C HIS A 526 17.49 28.65 8.81
N SER A 527 16.45 28.64 7.97
CA SER A 527 15.06 28.57 8.42
C SER A 527 14.62 27.11 8.55
N LYS A 528 13.82 26.83 9.58
CA LYS A 528 13.27 25.48 9.82
C LYS A 528 12.47 24.95 8.63
N ASP A 529 11.74 25.82 7.93
CA ASP A 529 10.94 25.45 6.76
C ASP A 529 11.78 24.94 5.59
N ILE A 530 12.99 25.48 5.39
CA ILE A 530 13.89 25.04 4.32
C ILE A 530 14.69 23.81 4.74
N LEU A 531 15.11 23.77 6.00
CA LEU A 531 15.90 22.67 6.56
C LEU A 531 15.15 21.34 6.54
N ASN A 532 13.83 21.38 6.77
CA ASN A 532 12.94 20.21 6.82
C ASN A 532 12.18 19.97 5.50
N LEU A 533 12.68 20.50 4.37
CA LEU A 533 12.10 20.18 3.07
C LEU A 533 12.30 18.70 2.71
N ILE A 534 11.27 18.16 2.05
CA ILE A 534 11.29 16.83 1.46
C ILE A 534 11.29 17.00 -0.06
N THR A 535 12.28 16.42 -0.74
CA THR A 535 12.34 16.49 -2.22
C THR A 535 11.17 15.75 -2.85
N SER A 536 10.69 16.23 -4.00
CA SER A 536 9.42 15.76 -4.57
C SER A 536 9.47 14.28 -4.99
N LYS A 537 10.56 13.82 -5.62
CA LYS A 537 10.65 12.48 -6.24
C LYS A 537 11.33 11.45 -5.33
N LYS A 538 12.53 11.77 -4.84
CA LYS A 538 13.37 10.86 -4.03
C LYS A 538 13.09 10.95 -2.53
N LYS A 539 12.28 11.92 -2.08
CA LYS A 539 11.94 12.14 -0.66
C LYS A 539 13.15 12.37 0.25
N LEU A 540 14.23 12.91 -0.30
CA LEU A 540 15.44 13.26 0.46
C LEU A 540 15.17 14.44 1.42
N THR A 541 15.83 14.40 2.56
CA THR A 541 15.83 15.43 3.61
C THR A 541 17.28 15.75 3.97
N VAL A 542 17.56 16.96 4.48
CA VAL A 542 18.94 17.35 4.81
C VAL A 542 19.54 16.43 5.87
N LEU A 543 18.81 16.18 6.96
CA LEU A 543 19.29 15.33 8.05
C LEU A 543 19.44 13.87 7.61
N GLY A 544 18.49 13.37 6.83
CA GLY A 544 18.55 12.01 6.33
C GLY A 544 19.73 11.74 5.40
N THR A 545 20.02 12.68 4.49
CA THR A 545 21.23 12.66 3.64
C THR A 545 22.51 12.84 4.48
N ALA A 546 22.46 13.64 5.55
CA ALA A 546 23.61 13.81 6.46
C ALA A 546 23.96 12.49 7.16
N VAL A 547 22.96 11.72 7.62
CA VAL A 547 23.19 10.37 8.17
C VAL A 547 23.84 9.45 7.16
N GLN A 548 23.45 9.53 5.88
CA GLN A 548 24.05 8.74 4.79
C GLN A 548 25.48 9.15 4.41
N SER A 549 25.99 10.27 4.93
CA SER A 549 27.43 10.57 4.86
C SER A 549 28.25 9.77 5.86
N GLY A 550 27.62 9.22 6.91
CA GLY A 550 28.27 8.52 8.02
C GLY A 550 29.14 9.42 8.92
N ARG A 551 29.12 10.74 8.69
CA ARG A 551 29.98 11.70 9.38
C ARG A 551 29.29 12.36 10.58
N LEU A 552 29.88 12.20 11.76
CA LEU A 552 29.32 12.75 13.00
C LEU A 552 29.24 14.28 12.97
N ASP A 553 30.29 14.94 12.47
CA ASP A 553 30.39 16.40 12.44
C ASP A 553 29.30 17.04 11.56
N VAL A 554 28.97 16.39 10.43
CA VAL A 554 27.91 16.84 9.52
C VAL A 554 26.54 16.68 10.16
N VAL A 555 26.26 15.51 10.76
CA VAL A 555 24.97 15.24 11.42
C VAL A 555 24.75 16.18 12.60
N GLU A 556 25.74 16.32 13.48
CA GLU A 556 25.66 17.21 14.64
C GLU A 556 25.39 18.65 14.20
N ARG A 557 26.08 19.14 13.17
CA ARG A 557 25.88 20.50 12.68
C ARG A 557 24.47 20.70 12.11
N VAL A 558 23.94 19.74 11.36
CA VAL A 558 22.57 19.82 10.82
C VAL A 558 21.51 19.82 11.93
N LEU A 559 21.70 19.00 12.98
CA LEU A 559 20.83 19.00 14.16
C LEU A 559 20.88 20.33 14.92
N GLN A 560 22.08 20.91 15.11
CA GLN A 560 22.26 22.22 15.74
C GLN A 560 21.60 23.36 14.95
N LEU A 561 21.47 23.23 13.62
CA LEU A 561 20.71 24.17 12.79
C LEU A 561 19.19 24.06 13.00
N GLY A 562 18.72 23.05 13.72
CA GLY A 562 17.31 22.84 14.08
C GLY A 562 16.55 21.94 13.13
N ALA A 563 17.23 20.96 12.50
CA ALA A 563 16.57 19.94 11.70
C ALA A 563 15.67 19.09 12.58
N ASP A 564 14.51 18.70 12.06
CA ASP A 564 13.60 17.78 12.73
C ASP A 564 14.22 16.38 12.74
N VAL A 565 14.53 15.91 13.95
CA VAL A 565 15.28 14.68 14.21
C VAL A 565 14.57 13.42 13.69
N ASP A 566 13.23 13.45 13.61
CA ASP A 566 12.40 12.34 13.14
C ASP A 566 11.81 12.59 11.74
N GLN A 567 12.29 13.62 11.03
CA GLN A 567 11.84 13.92 9.68
C GLN A 567 12.18 12.78 8.72
N ARG A 568 11.15 11.99 8.41
CA ARG A 568 11.27 10.80 7.58
C ARG A 568 11.72 11.12 6.17
N GLN A 569 12.53 10.22 5.62
CA GLN A 569 13.15 10.36 4.31
C GLN A 569 12.96 9.14 3.41
N GLU A 570 13.35 9.31 2.15
CA GLU A 570 13.30 8.31 1.10
C GLU A 570 11.90 7.71 0.89
N LEU A 571 11.79 6.76 -0.04
CA LEU A 571 10.51 6.15 -0.37
C LEU A 571 10.09 5.10 0.67
N GLY A 572 11.01 4.64 1.52
CA GLY A 572 10.71 3.82 2.70
C GLY A 572 10.14 4.61 3.88
N TRP A 573 10.18 5.94 3.82
CA TRP A 573 9.67 6.82 4.87
C TRP A 573 10.33 6.53 6.23
N GLU A 574 11.65 6.41 6.23
CA GLU A 574 12.44 6.01 7.39
C GLU A 574 12.86 7.21 8.25
N THR A 575 12.89 7.05 9.58
CA THR A 575 13.50 8.07 10.44
C THR A 575 15.02 8.06 10.29
N PRO A 576 15.71 9.20 10.51
CA PRO A 576 17.16 9.26 10.47
C PRO A 576 17.85 8.22 11.37
N LEU A 577 17.30 7.95 12.57
CA LEU A 577 17.83 6.90 13.46
C LEU A 577 17.72 5.50 12.86
N PHE A 578 16.60 5.18 12.21
CA PHE A 578 16.40 3.90 11.55
C PHE A 578 17.38 3.72 10.37
N SER A 579 17.53 4.74 9.53
CA SER A 579 18.49 4.70 8.41
C SER A 579 19.94 4.58 8.90
N CYS A 580 20.30 5.21 10.04
CA CYS A 580 21.62 5.08 10.65
C CYS A 580 21.93 3.63 11.07
N LEU A 581 20.98 2.96 11.72
CA LEU A 581 21.11 1.54 12.07
C LEU A 581 21.18 0.66 10.81
N GLY A 582 20.45 1.01 9.75
CA GLY A 582 20.55 0.34 8.44
C GLY A 582 21.97 0.41 7.84
N LEU A 583 22.70 1.52 8.03
CA LEU A 583 24.11 1.62 7.63
C LEU A 583 25.01 0.71 8.48
N ILE A 584 24.74 0.56 9.79
CA ILE A 584 25.45 -0.41 10.65
C ILE A 584 25.22 -1.84 10.14
N THR A 585 24.00 -2.17 9.70
CA THR A 585 23.70 -3.48 9.09
C THR A 585 24.58 -3.76 7.87
N ASN A 586 24.87 -2.75 7.04
CA ASN A 586 25.76 -2.90 5.88
C ASN A 586 27.19 -3.30 6.29
N HIS A 587 27.67 -2.83 7.44
CA HIS A 587 28.97 -3.23 7.96
C HIS A 587 28.99 -4.61 8.62
N LYS A 588 28.01 -4.89 9.49
CA LYS A 588 28.00 -6.13 10.29
C LYS A 588 27.51 -7.34 9.51
N CYS A 589 26.59 -7.13 8.57
CA CYS A 589 25.87 -8.20 7.89
C CYS A 589 25.67 -7.91 6.38
N PRO A 590 26.73 -7.59 5.59
CA PRO A 590 26.59 -7.20 4.18
C PRO A 590 25.92 -8.27 3.31
N SER A 591 26.20 -9.56 3.55
CA SER A 591 25.58 -10.68 2.82
C SER A 591 24.07 -10.78 3.08
N MET A 592 23.63 -10.45 4.29
CA MET A 592 22.21 -10.41 4.66
C MET A 592 21.50 -9.26 3.95
N VAL A 593 22.13 -8.07 3.88
CA VAL A 593 21.59 -6.93 3.14
C VAL A 593 21.41 -7.27 1.66
N ALA A 594 22.42 -7.89 1.04
CA ALA A 594 22.33 -8.33 -0.35
C ALA A 594 21.20 -9.36 -0.57
N ALA A 595 21.07 -10.34 0.33
CA ALA A 595 19.98 -11.32 0.27
C ALA A 595 18.59 -10.68 0.43
N LEU A 596 18.45 -9.71 1.35
CA LEU A 596 17.21 -8.96 1.57
C LEU A 596 16.84 -8.17 0.31
N ILE A 597 17.76 -7.37 -0.23
CA ILE A 597 17.56 -6.61 -1.48
C ILE A 597 17.08 -7.52 -2.61
N ASN A 598 17.68 -8.70 -2.76
CA ASN A 598 17.27 -9.67 -3.77
C ASN A 598 15.87 -10.24 -3.51
N SER A 599 15.57 -10.63 -2.27
CA SER A 599 14.27 -11.23 -1.91
C SER A 599 13.11 -10.24 -1.94
N SER A 600 13.36 -8.94 -1.73
CA SER A 600 12.33 -7.90 -1.66
C SER A 600 12.29 -6.99 -2.90
N ARG A 601 13.03 -7.34 -3.97
CA ARG A 601 13.20 -6.49 -5.16
C ARG A 601 11.89 -6.17 -5.89
N ASN A 602 10.92 -7.08 -5.83
CA ASN A 602 9.65 -6.99 -6.53
C ASN A 602 8.49 -6.48 -5.67
N ASN A 603 8.76 -6.05 -4.43
CA ASN A 603 7.71 -5.42 -3.62
C ASN A 603 7.41 -3.99 -4.12
N ASP A 604 6.23 -3.47 -3.78
CA ASP A 604 5.76 -2.15 -4.22
C ASP A 604 6.73 -1.01 -3.86
N GLN A 605 7.40 -1.08 -2.71
CA GLN A 605 8.35 -0.06 -2.27
C GLN A 605 9.60 -0.03 -3.17
N SER A 606 10.18 -1.20 -3.46
CA SER A 606 11.34 -1.35 -4.35
C SER A 606 11.00 -0.94 -5.78
N LEU A 607 9.83 -1.35 -6.29
CA LEU A 607 9.36 -0.94 -7.61
C LEU A 607 9.16 0.58 -7.70
N ARG A 608 8.61 1.21 -6.67
CA ARG A 608 8.48 2.67 -6.58
C ARG A 608 9.85 3.35 -6.54
N ALA A 609 10.81 2.79 -5.82
CA ALA A 609 12.19 3.29 -5.77
C ALA A 609 12.87 3.23 -7.14
N LEU A 610 12.66 2.15 -7.89
CA LEU A 610 13.13 2.03 -9.27
C LEU A 610 12.50 3.11 -10.16
N MET A 611 11.18 3.29 -10.14
CA MET A 611 10.49 4.35 -10.91
C MET A 611 11.03 5.76 -10.58
N SER A 612 11.32 6.00 -9.29
CA SER A 612 11.86 7.28 -8.83
C SER A 612 13.30 7.52 -9.29
N ASN A 613 14.14 6.48 -9.37
CA ASN A 613 15.54 6.61 -9.77
C ASN A 613 15.77 6.49 -11.28
N ALA A 614 14.93 5.76 -12.01
CA ALA A 614 15.14 5.45 -13.43
C ALA A 614 14.85 6.59 -14.41
N ALA A 615 14.74 7.85 -13.94
CA ALA A 615 14.57 9.03 -14.79
C ALA A 615 13.49 8.91 -15.90
N GLY A 616 12.39 8.21 -15.62
CA GLY A 616 11.29 8.00 -16.58
C GLY A 616 11.56 6.98 -17.69
N MET A 617 12.68 6.24 -17.63
CA MET A 617 13.09 5.22 -18.59
C MET A 617 12.41 3.87 -18.40
N VAL A 618 11.62 3.72 -17.33
CA VAL A 618 10.89 2.49 -17.01
C VAL A 618 9.39 2.74 -17.09
N PRO A 619 8.59 1.71 -17.44
CA PRO A 619 7.15 1.82 -17.42
C PRO A 619 6.62 2.23 -16.03
N PRO A 620 5.66 3.16 -15.95
CA PRO A 620 5.03 3.53 -14.68
C PRO A 620 3.90 2.57 -14.24
N GLU A 621 3.49 1.64 -15.10
CA GLU A 621 2.47 0.62 -14.83
C GLU A 621 3.14 -0.63 -14.24
N LYS A 622 2.53 -1.23 -13.20
CA LYS A 622 3.17 -2.26 -12.35
C LYS A 622 3.51 -3.52 -13.14
N HIS A 623 2.58 -4.04 -13.94
CA HIS A 623 2.79 -5.28 -14.69
C HIS A 623 3.90 -5.12 -15.75
N HIS A 624 3.84 -4.07 -16.55
CA HIS A 624 4.86 -3.75 -17.55
C HIS A 624 6.22 -3.41 -16.92
N LEU A 625 6.23 -2.81 -15.72
CA LEU A 625 7.46 -2.60 -14.97
C LEU A 625 8.08 -3.93 -14.53
N MET A 626 7.27 -4.86 -14.01
CA MET A 626 7.74 -6.20 -13.64
C MET A 626 8.23 -6.99 -14.86
N GLU A 627 7.52 -6.92 -15.99
CA GLU A 627 7.96 -7.54 -17.25
C GLU A 627 9.28 -6.93 -17.73
N HIS A 628 9.42 -5.60 -17.67
CA HIS A 628 10.66 -4.90 -18.00
C HIS A 628 11.83 -5.37 -17.13
N ILE A 629 11.62 -5.48 -15.81
CA ILE A 629 12.63 -5.99 -14.87
C ILE A 629 12.99 -7.44 -15.22
N HIS A 630 12.00 -8.31 -15.42
CA HIS A 630 12.23 -9.73 -15.72
C HIS A 630 13.06 -9.92 -17.00
N VAL A 631 12.74 -9.17 -18.07
CA VAL A 631 13.52 -9.19 -19.32
C VAL A 631 14.96 -8.75 -19.09
N LYS A 632 15.18 -7.71 -18.26
CA LYS A 632 16.52 -7.21 -17.94
C LYS A 632 17.31 -8.17 -17.07
N GLU A 633 16.68 -8.83 -16.10
CA GLU A 633 17.35 -9.80 -15.23
C GLU A 633 17.79 -11.06 -15.98
N ASN A 634 17.14 -11.39 -17.08
CA ASN A 634 17.57 -12.46 -17.99
C ASN A 634 18.75 -12.06 -18.90
N ASP A 635 19.16 -10.78 -18.91
CA ASP A 635 20.33 -10.29 -19.64
C ASP A 635 21.59 -10.44 -18.75
N PRO A 636 22.56 -11.30 -19.11
CA PRO A 636 23.77 -11.50 -18.33
C PRO A 636 24.59 -10.22 -18.15
N VAL A 637 24.62 -9.35 -19.16
CA VAL A 637 25.36 -8.08 -19.13
C VAL A 637 24.72 -7.13 -18.13
N TYR A 638 23.38 -7.05 -18.12
CA TYR A 638 22.66 -6.25 -17.14
C TYR A 638 22.94 -6.74 -15.71
N THR A 639 22.90 -8.05 -15.49
CA THR A 639 23.14 -8.65 -14.17
C THR A 639 24.58 -8.39 -13.69
N GLU A 640 25.57 -8.51 -14.56
CA GLU A 640 26.97 -8.19 -14.26
C GLU A 640 27.13 -6.70 -13.90
N ILE A 641 26.56 -5.78 -14.68
CA ILE A 641 26.57 -4.34 -14.38
C ILE A 641 25.93 -4.05 -13.03
N MET A 642 24.76 -4.64 -12.73
CA MET A 642 24.06 -4.40 -11.47
C MET A 642 24.81 -4.96 -10.26
N ASN A 643 25.54 -6.08 -10.43
CA ASN A 643 26.41 -6.63 -9.39
C ASN A 643 27.60 -5.69 -9.12
N GLU A 644 28.27 -5.18 -10.16
CA GLU A 644 29.35 -4.20 -10.02
C GLU A 644 28.86 -2.89 -9.37
N VAL A 645 27.68 -2.40 -9.75
CA VAL A 645 27.05 -1.22 -9.12
C VAL A 645 26.78 -1.46 -7.65
N THR A 646 26.28 -2.65 -7.29
CA THR A 646 26.01 -3.02 -5.89
C THR A 646 27.30 -3.14 -5.09
N GLN A 647 28.33 -3.77 -5.66
CA GLN A 647 29.63 -3.91 -5.01
C GLN A 647 30.30 -2.54 -4.82
N TYR A 648 30.26 -1.67 -5.83
CA TYR A 648 30.76 -0.30 -5.72
C TYR A 648 30.07 0.48 -4.60
N GLN A 649 28.75 0.32 -4.44
CA GLN A 649 28.02 0.96 -3.34
C GLN A 649 28.46 0.43 -1.97
N ILE A 650 28.61 -0.89 -1.82
CA ILE A 650 29.08 -1.53 -0.58
C ILE A 650 30.49 -1.04 -0.24
N ASP A 651 31.40 -1.03 -1.21
CA ASP A 651 32.78 -0.58 -1.04
C ASP A 651 32.85 0.88 -0.60
N ASN A 652 32.00 1.74 -1.16
CA ASN A 652 31.93 3.15 -0.76
C ASN A 652 31.46 3.33 0.68
N ILE A 653 30.40 2.61 1.09
CA ILE A 653 29.91 2.64 2.47
C ILE A 653 31.02 2.21 3.43
N HIS A 654 31.71 1.10 3.13
CA HIS A 654 32.81 0.63 3.97
C HIS A 654 34.00 1.59 4.01
N LYS A 655 34.31 2.25 2.89
CA LYS A 655 35.45 3.17 2.79
C LYS A 655 35.21 4.49 3.50
N HIS A 656 33.98 5.00 3.47
CA HIS A 656 33.65 6.36 3.90
C HIS A 656 32.84 6.44 5.19
N THR A 657 32.49 5.30 5.79
CA THR A 657 31.78 5.24 7.07
C THR A 657 32.39 4.17 7.96
N SER A 658 32.21 4.25 9.29
CA SER A 658 32.66 3.23 10.25
C SER A 658 31.54 2.90 11.23
N VAL A 659 31.56 1.69 11.78
CA VAL A 659 30.55 1.27 12.77
C VAL A 659 30.63 2.15 14.02
N GLU A 660 31.85 2.48 14.47
CA GLU A 660 32.10 3.31 15.64
C GLU A 660 31.52 4.71 15.46
N GLU A 661 31.78 5.36 14.33
CA GLU A 661 31.25 6.70 14.05
C GLU A 661 29.73 6.67 13.86
N LEU A 662 29.17 5.65 13.20
CA LEU A 662 27.72 5.48 13.06
C LEU A 662 27.02 5.27 14.42
N ARG A 663 27.65 4.58 15.38
CA ARG A 663 27.13 4.47 16.75
C ARG A 663 27.07 5.84 17.44
N GLU A 664 28.10 6.66 17.28
CA GLU A 664 28.10 8.02 17.83
C GLU A 664 27.07 8.92 17.14
N VAL A 665 26.86 8.76 15.82
CA VAL A 665 25.77 9.40 15.09
C VAL A 665 24.41 9.00 15.67
N ALA A 666 24.19 7.70 15.92
CA ALA A 666 22.94 7.21 16.50
C ALA A 666 22.70 7.77 17.91
N LYS A 667 23.72 7.76 18.79
CA LYS A 667 23.64 8.40 20.12
C LYS A 667 23.32 9.89 20.00
N LYS A 668 23.95 10.60 19.07
CA LYS A 668 23.71 12.02 18.87
C LYS A 668 22.28 12.32 18.39
N LEU A 669 21.71 11.48 17.53
CA LEU A 669 20.30 11.59 17.15
C LEU A 669 19.40 11.40 18.37
N ILE A 670 19.70 10.44 19.23
CA ILE A 670 18.96 10.17 20.48
C ILE A 670 19.05 11.37 21.45
N ASP A 671 20.23 12.00 21.58
CA ASP A 671 20.42 13.21 22.40
C ASP A 671 19.52 14.38 21.95
N PHE A 672 19.23 14.44 20.66
CA PHE A 672 18.33 15.42 20.05
C PHE A 672 16.86 14.97 20.05
N GLY A 673 16.54 13.84 20.67
CA GLY A 673 15.17 13.36 20.89
C GLY A 673 14.63 12.42 19.82
N ALA A 674 15.48 11.75 19.04
CA ALA A 674 15.03 10.72 18.10
C ALA A 674 14.24 9.62 18.81
N ASP A 675 13.08 9.23 18.27
CA ASP A 675 12.22 8.22 18.89
C ASP A 675 12.73 6.78 18.60
N PRO A 676 13.23 6.04 19.62
CA PRO A 676 13.66 4.64 19.46
C PRO A 676 12.50 3.68 19.14
N ASN A 677 11.26 4.11 19.36
CA ASN A 677 10.03 3.33 19.15
C ASN A 677 9.30 3.70 17.85
N ALA A 678 9.90 4.54 17.01
CA ALA A 678 9.32 4.96 15.74
C ALA A 678 9.00 3.73 14.86
N LYS A 679 7.73 3.56 14.50
CA LYS A 679 7.27 2.40 13.71
C LYS A 679 7.54 2.59 12.22
N HIS A 680 8.03 1.55 11.56
CA HIS A 680 8.36 1.52 10.13
C HIS A 680 7.52 0.50 9.35
N VAL A 681 7.43 0.70 8.04
CA VAL A 681 6.81 -0.26 7.10
C VAL A 681 7.95 -1.02 6.46
N THR A 682 8.23 -2.23 6.95
CA THR A 682 9.27 -3.12 6.43
C THR A 682 8.65 -4.49 6.13
N ALA A 683 9.46 -5.53 5.91
CA ALA A 683 8.99 -6.91 5.92
C ALA A 683 8.25 -7.28 7.23
N MET A 684 8.52 -6.56 8.32
CA MET A 684 7.75 -6.60 9.56
C MET A 684 7.08 -5.24 9.79
N LEU A 685 5.75 -5.19 9.70
CA LEU A 685 4.96 -3.98 9.93
C LEU A 685 5.09 -3.51 11.38
N GLY A 686 5.52 -2.27 11.58
CA GLY A 686 5.73 -1.70 12.90
C GLY A 686 7.12 -1.95 13.49
N TYR A 687 8.08 -2.44 12.69
CA TYR A 687 9.47 -2.58 13.11
C TYR A 687 10.04 -1.24 13.60
N THR A 688 10.78 -1.25 14.71
CA THR A 688 11.31 -0.04 15.35
C THR A 688 12.83 0.03 15.27
N PRO A 689 13.46 1.22 15.41
CA PRO A 689 14.89 1.33 15.61
C PRO A 689 15.42 0.43 16.73
N LEU A 690 14.72 0.35 17.87
CA LEU A 690 15.13 -0.51 18.99
C LEU A 690 15.17 -2.00 18.60
N MET A 691 14.20 -2.46 17.80
CA MET A 691 14.18 -3.83 17.27
C MET A 691 15.35 -4.10 16.33
N LEU A 692 15.72 -3.14 15.48
CA LEU A 692 16.88 -3.29 14.60
C LEU A 692 18.19 -3.32 15.40
N ALA A 693 18.32 -2.51 16.45
CA ALA A 693 19.46 -2.61 17.37
C ALA A 693 19.52 -3.98 18.09
N ALA A 694 18.36 -4.56 18.44
CA ALA A 694 18.26 -5.90 19.00
C ALA A 694 18.70 -6.98 18.00
N GLU A 695 18.25 -6.91 16.76
CA GLU A 695 18.66 -7.82 15.67
C GLU A 695 20.18 -7.79 15.44
N LEU A 696 20.79 -6.61 15.53
CA LEU A 696 22.21 -6.41 15.31
C LEU A 696 23.11 -6.74 16.52
N ASP A 697 22.54 -7.08 17.69
CA ASP A 697 23.26 -7.22 18.96
C ASP A 697 24.10 -5.97 19.32
N GLU A 698 23.50 -4.78 19.20
CA GLU A 698 24.12 -3.49 19.51
C GLU A 698 23.97 -3.12 21.00
N GLY A 699 24.50 -3.93 21.92
CA GLY A 699 24.25 -3.82 23.37
C GLY A 699 24.39 -2.42 23.98
N ASP A 700 25.52 -1.74 23.78
CA ASP A 700 25.75 -0.40 24.36
C ASP A 700 24.79 0.65 23.80
N LEU A 701 24.54 0.63 22.49
CA LEU A 701 23.60 1.53 21.84
C LEU A 701 22.15 1.19 22.24
N PHE A 702 21.84 -0.09 22.41
CA PHE A 702 20.54 -0.56 22.89
C PHE A 702 20.28 -0.06 24.32
N GLU A 703 21.24 -0.22 25.24
CA GLU A 703 21.16 0.36 26.60
C GLU A 703 20.94 1.89 26.53
N TYR A 704 21.66 2.59 25.64
CA TYR A 704 21.47 4.02 25.42
C TYR A 704 20.04 4.36 24.96
N MET A 705 19.49 3.61 24.01
CA MET A 705 18.12 3.78 23.53
C MET A 705 17.08 3.51 24.62
N LEU A 706 17.33 2.59 25.55
CA LEU A 706 16.46 2.37 26.72
C LEU A 706 16.43 3.59 27.63
N THR A 707 17.57 4.27 27.85
CA THR A 707 17.59 5.52 28.63
C THR A 707 16.76 6.64 28.00
N ALA A 708 16.56 6.60 26.68
CA ALA A 708 15.70 7.51 25.93
C ALA A 708 14.25 7.02 25.77
N GLY A 709 13.82 6.02 26.56
CA GLY A 709 12.44 5.53 26.57
C GLY A 709 12.16 4.43 25.54
N GLY A 710 13.18 3.71 25.07
CA GLY A 710 13.01 2.51 24.25
C GLY A 710 12.13 1.46 24.93
N ASP A 711 11.10 0.99 24.23
CA ASP A 711 10.11 0.02 24.71
C ASP A 711 10.42 -1.40 24.21
N VAL A 712 10.96 -2.24 25.11
CA VAL A 712 11.25 -3.66 24.84
C VAL A 712 9.99 -4.52 24.68
N GLN A 713 8.83 -4.03 25.12
CA GLN A 713 7.53 -4.69 24.95
C GLN A 713 6.89 -4.34 23.60
N SER A 714 7.47 -3.41 22.85
CA SER A 714 7.00 -3.09 21.51
C SER A 714 7.00 -4.34 20.62
N THR A 715 6.01 -4.41 19.72
CA THR A 715 5.80 -5.54 18.82
C THR A 715 5.62 -5.07 17.38
N CYS A 716 6.06 -5.90 16.46
CA CYS A 716 5.83 -5.77 15.02
C CYS A 716 5.10 -7.00 14.50
N VAL A 717 4.62 -6.94 13.26
CA VAL A 717 3.84 -8.00 12.62
C VAL A 717 4.52 -8.41 11.33
N VAL A 718 4.91 -9.68 11.20
CA VAL A 718 5.51 -10.22 9.97
C VAL A 718 4.49 -10.09 8.83
N THR A 719 4.87 -9.47 7.71
CA THR A 719 3.92 -9.14 6.64
C THR A 719 3.27 -10.38 6.01
N ASP A 720 4.02 -11.47 5.85
CA ASP A 720 3.54 -12.69 5.17
C ASP A 720 2.72 -13.59 6.10
N THR A 721 3.24 -13.86 7.30
CA THR A 721 2.59 -14.78 8.25
C THR A 721 1.60 -14.09 9.17
N LYS A 722 1.55 -12.74 9.17
CA LYS A 722 0.82 -11.89 10.12
C LYS A 722 1.11 -12.20 11.60
N ARG A 723 2.19 -12.91 11.89
CA ARG A 723 2.60 -13.23 13.25
C ARG A 723 3.12 -11.97 13.94
N ARG A 724 2.61 -11.70 15.13
CA ARG A 724 3.16 -10.69 16.04
C ARG A 724 4.45 -11.20 16.68
N VAL A 725 5.46 -10.35 16.73
CA VAL A 725 6.78 -10.63 17.32
C VAL A 725 7.20 -9.44 18.17
N SER A 726 7.63 -9.70 19.41
CA SER A 726 8.17 -8.69 20.33
C SER A 726 9.65 -8.40 20.08
N CYS A 727 10.14 -7.24 20.55
CA CYS A 727 11.57 -6.91 20.55
C CYS A 727 12.41 -7.98 21.29
N ILE A 728 11.91 -8.51 22.40
CA ILE A 728 12.57 -9.60 23.14
C ILE A 728 12.66 -10.88 22.31
N GLU A 729 11.59 -11.27 21.61
CA GLU A 729 11.62 -12.43 20.70
C GLU A 729 12.61 -12.22 19.56
N ILE A 730 12.72 -11.02 19.00
CA ILE A 730 13.73 -10.67 17.99
C ILE A 730 15.14 -10.90 18.56
N ALA A 731 15.45 -10.32 19.72
CA ALA A 731 16.76 -10.52 20.37
C ALA A 731 17.09 -12.01 20.59
N ARG A 732 16.10 -12.81 21.00
CA ARG A 732 16.27 -14.27 21.18
C ARG A 732 16.49 -15.01 19.86
N ASN A 733 15.70 -14.70 18.84
CA ASN A 733 15.78 -15.35 17.53
C ASN A 733 17.14 -15.08 16.86
N TRP A 734 17.66 -13.86 17.00
CA TRP A 734 18.97 -13.45 16.49
C TRP A 734 20.14 -13.78 17.43
N ARG A 735 19.86 -14.37 18.60
CA ARG A 735 20.86 -14.74 19.62
C ARG A 735 21.72 -13.54 20.07
N ALA A 736 21.11 -12.37 20.19
CA ALA A 736 21.75 -11.11 20.56
C ALA A 736 22.15 -11.10 22.04
N LYS A 737 23.37 -11.53 22.34
CA LYS A 737 23.81 -11.83 23.72
C LYS A 737 23.89 -10.57 24.57
N SER A 738 24.48 -9.49 24.03
CA SER A 738 24.67 -8.24 24.77
C SER A 738 23.33 -7.55 25.03
N VAL A 739 22.44 -7.58 24.05
CA VAL A 739 21.07 -7.03 24.18
C VAL A 739 20.23 -7.84 25.18
N LEU A 740 20.31 -9.18 25.16
CA LEU A 740 19.60 -10.00 26.14
C LEU A 740 20.08 -9.73 27.58
N GLN A 741 21.38 -9.51 27.79
CA GLN A 741 21.90 -9.08 29.10
C GLN A 741 21.36 -7.71 29.52
N ALA A 742 21.31 -6.74 28.60
CA ALA A 742 20.71 -5.43 28.86
C ALA A 742 19.24 -5.53 29.26
N ILE A 743 18.46 -6.37 28.56
CA ILE A 743 17.05 -6.64 28.89
C ILE A 743 16.93 -7.30 30.28
N GLU A 744 17.78 -8.27 30.60
CA GLU A 744 17.78 -8.91 31.93
C GLU A 744 18.06 -7.92 33.06
N LYS A 745 19.04 -7.02 32.89
CA LYS A 745 19.32 -5.95 33.86
C LYS A 745 18.12 -5.03 34.05
N LEU A 746 17.46 -4.61 32.97
CA LEU A 746 16.25 -3.78 33.03
C LEU A 746 15.14 -4.47 33.83
N MET A 747 14.85 -5.73 33.51
CA MET A 747 13.80 -6.52 34.16
C MET A 747 14.09 -6.81 35.65
N LEU A 748 15.35 -6.79 36.06
CA LEU A 748 15.76 -6.90 37.47
C LEU A 748 15.63 -5.57 38.22
N SER A 749 15.75 -4.44 37.53
CA SER A 749 15.61 -3.10 38.15
C SER A 749 14.15 -2.66 38.36
N GLU A 750 13.19 -3.26 37.64
CA GLU A 750 11.75 -3.00 37.75
C GLU A 750 11.03 -3.88 38.80
N LYS A 751 11.72 -4.89 39.35
CA LYS A 751 11.24 -5.74 40.45
C LYS A 751 11.67 -5.17 41.79
#